data_AF-A0A2V7UX61-F1
#
_entry.id   AF-A0A2V7UX61-F1
#
_cell.length_a   1.000
_cell.length_b   1.000
_cell.length_c   1.000
_cell.angle_alpha   90.00
_cell.angle_beta   90.00
_cell.angle_gamma   90.00
#
_symmetry.space_group_name_H-M   'P 1'
#
loop_
_entity.id
_entity.type
_entity.pdbx_description
1 polymer ?
#
loop_
_entity_poly.entity_id
_entity_poly.type
_entity_poly.pdbx_seq_one_letter_code
_entity_poly.pdbx_strand_id
1 'polypeptide(L)'
;MRAPPRWLPGAFIRDGRKCSAGPVRQGTGDEEIGMSGSGLRAGSVPVILSLLLSYTALPAKDPRRESRRISAASPEEVLYQRALESYRAGRFQEAAALLEQGVQQFPKNAGLEALLGWSRLRLAEPARARQAFESAVRIDPRSADAEAGLGYVALRQKRSEEAAEHFARATHLDPKNAEAWKGLGMARRDQEDRAAARAALTQALALDPADAEAKTLLEQLQGPSEVAEERRRRPAESESAPVRMVSRTGSGKLEIKMGERFRPMFIKGVNLGTALPGKFPAEFPDDPTLYRRWFDQMGAMGANVVRLYTLHPPSLYRALKEHNSERPKQKLWLVQGVWTELPEEDDYDSEAFMGGFREEIFRVIDAVHGNLELPARPGHAHGAYDADLSEDVLAFLLGREWEPYSVIAYEKRKGGLSRYAGKYVKAEHARPFEAWLASLCDLTAQRETEQYRWQHPVGYVSWPTLDPLHHVTEATAAEETALRRQRGEKLTEPILEYDNDAVDIDALHIAATDRFRAGFFAAYHAYPYYPEFMVLDPKYSQAQDAEGPSNYFGYLQALKAHHRDQPVIIAEFGVPSSRGIAHLQPQGQHHGGHNTVQQGKIDARLFRDIHDAGLAGGILFAWMDEWFKRNWLVMAYEAPADRNPLWLNALDAEQNYGLLAAWPGSPDWKITLDGKGEDWDAAQAPYIYDRAAGTPAAAGSTRGLAGLRVTSDEAYLYLKLDLAGSGALDWRSTQYWIGIDTYDPALGDHRFPKPVDISTPLGMEFLVQLAGPKSRILVDRPYDLFTNRNRRPYHSVDNRDGDFIDIYVYCNRDRYGRDGTYYPPQGYSRSPLKRGSLDPASKDYDTLADWIDSPAGDFIEVRLPWGLLNVTDPSSLQVVHETQPRAGIVATRKTDGFRFHVLALREKGGFLTPVDRLPRAARPALGDFPAYRWSGWEEPRYHLRLKDSYGLVKEALQAIPTYEPAK
;
A
#
# COMPACT_ATOMS: atom_id res chain seq x y z
N MET A 1 27.21 -15.95 6.87
CA MET A 1 25.90 -16.11 7.51
C MET A 1 24.96 -15.13 6.82
N ARG A 2 23.94 -15.60 6.11
CA ARG A 2 22.97 -14.73 5.43
C ARG A 2 22.00 -14.18 6.49
N ALA A 3 21.80 -12.87 6.50
CA ALA A 3 20.89 -12.19 7.44
C ALA A 3 19.44 -12.71 7.27
N PRO A 4 18.67 -12.80 8.36
CA PRO A 4 17.26 -13.19 8.30
C PRO A 4 16.42 -12.12 7.56
N PRO A 5 15.25 -12.50 7.00
CA PRO A 5 14.33 -11.55 6.37
C PRO A 5 13.81 -10.53 7.40
N ARG A 6 13.74 -9.26 6.99
CA ARG A 6 13.37 -8.09 7.81
C ARG A 6 11.84 -7.91 7.81
N TRP A 7 11.21 -7.81 8.98
CA TRP A 7 9.75 -7.64 9.15
C TRP A 7 9.44 -6.57 10.22
N LEU A 8 9.23 -5.30 9.87
CA LEU A 8 8.67 -4.31 10.82
C LEU A 8 7.26 -3.87 10.42
N PRO A 9 6.39 -3.61 11.40
CA PRO A 9 5.29 -2.65 11.30
C PRO A 9 5.79 -1.20 11.40
N GLY A 10 5.05 -0.24 10.83
CA GLY A 10 5.26 1.19 11.12
C GLY A 10 5.83 2.03 9.99
N ALA A 11 7.02 1.72 9.45
CA ALA A 11 7.59 2.57 8.39
C ALA A 11 8.56 1.82 7.48
N PHE A 12 8.09 1.44 6.28
CA PHE A 12 8.98 1.10 5.18
C PHE A 12 8.47 1.59 3.83
N ILE A 13 9.03 2.73 3.42
CA ILE A 13 9.44 2.96 2.04
C ILE A 13 10.51 1.90 1.76
N ARG A 14 10.19 0.81 1.06
CA ARG A 14 11.21 -0.13 0.58
C ARG A 14 10.97 -0.55 -0.87
N ASP A 15 11.69 0.18 -1.70
CA ASP A 15 12.42 -0.19 -2.91
C ASP A 15 11.66 -0.68 -4.16
N GLY A 16 11.67 0.20 -5.17
CA GLY A 16 11.75 -0.19 -6.56
C GLY A 16 13.21 -0.17 -7.02
N ARG A 17 13.91 -1.31 -7.02
CA ARG A 17 15.01 -1.57 -7.97
C ARG A 17 15.42 -3.05 -8.16
N LYS A 18 15.69 -3.31 -9.44
CA LYS A 18 16.07 -4.51 -10.20
C LYS A 18 17.08 -5.49 -9.54
N CYS A 19 16.76 -6.79 -9.59
CA CYS A 19 17.70 -7.88 -9.39
C CYS A 19 18.69 -8.01 -10.56
N SER A 20 19.99 -7.99 -10.28
CA SER A 20 21.06 -8.43 -11.18
C SER A 20 21.39 -9.90 -10.93
N ALA A 21 21.29 -10.74 -11.97
CA ALA A 21 21.61 -12.17 -11.91
C ALA A 21 23.11 -12.43 -12.11
N GLY A 22 23.72 -13.22 -11.21
CA GLY A 22 25.00 -13.90 -11.42
C GLY A 22 24.78 -15.36 -11.86
N PRO A 23 25.74 -16.00 -12.57
CA PRO A 23 25.48 -17.20 -13.36
C PRO A 23 25.54 -18.49 -12.53
N VAL A 24 24.57 -19.39 -12.74
CA VAL A 24 24.60 -20.77 -12.23
C VAL A 24 24.56 -21.75 -13.41
N ARG A 25 25.42 -22.77 -13.30
CA ARG A 25 25.80 -23.78 -14.28
C ARG A 25 24.62 -24.64 -14.77
N GLN A 26 24.68 -24.99 -16.04
CA GLN A 26 23.82 -25.97 -16.72
C GLN A 26 24.03 -27.39 -16.16
N GLY A 27 22.94 -28.05 -15.81
CA GLY A 27 22.82 -29.50 -15.69
C GLY A 27 21.69 -29.95 -16.62
N THR A 28 22.02 -30.85 -17.54
CA THR A 28 21.18 -31.42 -18.60
C THR A 28 20.22 -32.50 -18.07
N GLY A 29 19.01 -32.55 -18.60
CA GLY A 29 18.08 -33.67 -18.42
C GLY A 29 16.77 -33.40 -19.16
N ASP A 30 16.67 -33.91 -20.38
CA ASP A 30 15.44 -33.97 -21.18
C ASP A 30 14.53 -35.10 -20.67
N GLU A 31 13.23 -34.83 -20.53
CA GLU A 31 12.18 -35.86 -20.63
C GLU A 31 10.94 -35.26 -21.31
N GLU A 32 10.55 -35.85 -22.45
CA GLU A 32 9.36 -35.56 -23.25
C GLU A 32 8.12 -36.21 -22.63
N ILE A 33 7.00 -35.46 -22.51
CA ILE A 33 5.64 -36.03 -22.58
C ILE A 33 4.73 -35.05 -23.31
N GLY A 34 4.13 -35.52 -24.40
CA GLY A 34 3.27 -34.73 -25.28
C GLY A 34 1.81 -34.63 -24.84
N MET A 35 1.09 -33.66 -25.43
CA MET A 35 -0.37 -33.70 -25.54
C MET A 35 -0.85 -33.02 -26.83
N SER A 36 -1.94 -33.61 -27.31
CA SER A 36 -2.65 -33.46 -28.58
C SER A 36 -3.65 -32.30 -28.63
N GLY A 37 -3.71 -31.66 -29.80
CA GLY A 37 -4.88 -31.10 -30.53
C GLY A 37 -6.05 -30.46 -29.78
N SER A 38 -6.29 -29.16 -30.03
CA SER A 38 -7.32 -28.66 -30.96
C SER A 38 -7.72 -27.20 -30.66
N GLY A 39 -7.93 -26.38 -31.71
CA GLY A 39 -8.68 -25.11 -31.62
C GLY A 39 -7.93 -23.82 -31.98
N LEU A 40 -7.36 -23.70 -33.18
CA LEU A 40 -6.86 -22.43 -33.72
C LEU A 40 -8.01 -21.53 -34.22
N ARG A 41 -8.20 -20.37 -33.59
CA ARG A 41 -8.74 -19.16 -34.25
C ARG A 41 -7.56 -18.22 -34.51
N ALA A 42 -7.41 -17.82 -35.76
CA ALA A 42 -6.40 -16.89 -36.22
C ALA A 42 -6.54 -15.52 -35.54
N GLY A 43 -5.44 -15.01 -34.98
CA GLY A 43 -5.31 -13.70 -34.37
C GLY A 43 -3.89 -13.19 -34.59
N SER A 44 -3.82 -12.08 -35.31
CA SER A 44 -2.70 -11.22 -35.70
C SER A 44 -1.45 -11.28 -34.81
N VAL A 45 -0.29 -11.52 -35.42
CA VAL A 45 1.04 -11.30 -34.82
C VAL A 45 1.43 -9.82 -35.04
N PRO A 46 1.61 -8.98 -34.01
CA PRO A 46 2.22 -7.67 -34.18
C PRO A 46 3.74 -7.82 -34.30
N VAL A 47 4.35 -7.19 -35.32
CA VAL A 47 5.80 -7.07 -35.44
C VAL A 47 6.29 -5.91 -34.60
N ILE A 48 7.08 -6.24 -33.59
CA ILE A 48 7.91 -5.29 -32.84
C ILE A 48 9.16 -5.00 -33.69
N LEU A 49 9.36 -3.73 -34.02
CA LEU A 49 10.57 -3.20 -34.60
C LEU A 49 11.38 -2.50 -33.49
N SER A 50 12.37 -3.21 -32.94
CA SER A 50 13.40 -2.61 -32.09
C SER A 50 14.75 -3.04 -32.62
N LEU A 51 15.66 -2.10 -32.91
CA LEU A 51 17.11 -2.36 -32.93
C LEU A 51 17.90 -1.05 -32.99
N LEU A 52 18.72 -0.79 -31.96
CA LEU A 52 20.07 -0.23 -32.10
C LEU A 52 21.03 -0.87 -31.06
N LEU A 53 21.96 -1.67 -31.61
CA LEU A 53 23.38 -1.92 -31.26
C LEU A 53 23.88 -1.90 -29.80
N SER A 54 24.37 -3.07 -29.35
CA SER A 54 25.75 -3.20 -28.83
C SER A 54 26.26 -4.64 -29.04
N TYR A 55 27.48 -4.73 -29.57
CA TYR A 55 28.23 -5.95 -29.84
C TYR A 55 28.65 -6.64 -28.53
N THR A 56 28.30 -7.91 -28.34
CA THR A 56 29.23 -8.93 -27.82
C THR A 56 28.88 -10.28 -28.45
N ALA A 57 29.89 -10.93 -29.01
CA ALA A 57 29.79 -12.20 -29.72
C ALA A 57 29.67 -13.39 -28.75
N LEU A 58 28.64 -14.25 -28.91
CA LEU A 58 28.54 -15.58 -28.29
C LEU A 58 27.76 -16.54 -29.22
N PRO A 59 27.94 -17.88 -29.09
CA PRO A 59 28.22 -18.77 -30.22
C PRO A 59 26.98 -19.31 -30.96
N ALA A 60 27.22 -19.75 -32.20
CA ALA A 60 26.25 -20.38 -33.09
C ALA A 60 25.53 -21.56 -32.43
N LYS A 61 24.19 -21.48 -32.37
CA LYS A 61 23.31 -22.61 -32.06
C LYS A 61 22.85 -23.28 -33.36
N ASP A 62 22.68 -24.60 -33.25
CA ASP A 62 22.52 -25.63 -34.29
C ASP A 62 21.53 -25.29 -35.45
N PRO A 63 21.98 -25.31 -36.72
CA PRO A 63 21.16 -24.99 -37.90
C PRO A 63 20.07 -26.03 -38.23
N ARG A 64 19.93 -27.12 -37.47
CA ARG A 64 18.93 -28.17 -37.73
C ARG A 64 17.57 -27.94 -37.07
N ARG A 65 17.43 -26.95 -36.16
CA ARG A 65 16.15 -26.65 -35.48
C ARG A 65 15.31 -25.59 -36.20
N GLU A 66 15.93 -24.72 -37.00
CA GLU A 66 15.25 -23.71 -37.82
C GLU A 66 14.44 -24.35 -38.97
N SER A 67 14.97 -25.43 -39.56
CA SER A 67 14.38 -26.09 -40.73
C SER A 67 13.07 -26.85 -40.44
N ARG A 68 12.75 -27.16 -39.18
CA ARG A 68 11.49 -27.81 -38.78
C ARG A 68 10.34 -26.86 -38.43
N ARG A 69 10.59 -25.56 -38.23
CA ARG A 69 9.51 -24.57 -38.01
C ARG A 69 8.94 -23.99 -39.30
N ILE A 70 9.63 -24.15 -40.42
CA ILE A 70 9.20 -23.59 -41.72
C ILE A 70 8.11 -24.46 -42.38
N SER A 71 7.87 -25.70 -41.94
CA SER A 71 6.91 -26.60 -42.60
C SER A 71 5.44 -26.43 -42.19
N ALA A 72 5.08 -25.36 -41.46
CA ALA A 72 3.69 -25.06 -41.10
C ALA A 72 3.33 -23.56 -41.23
N ALA A 73 4.23 -22.72 -41.77
CA ALA A 73 3.93 -21.32 -42.03
C ALA A 73 3.15 -21.19 -43.34
N SER A 74 2.08 -20.40 -43.31
CA SER A 74 1.32 -20.06 -44.52
C SER A 74 2.20 -19.32 -45.53
N PRO A 75 1.93 -19.41 -46.84
CA PRO A 75 2.70 -18.68 -47.86
C PRO A 75 2.81 -17.16 -47.60
N GLU A 76 1.76 -16.57 -47.02
CA GLU A 76 1.72 -15.16 -46.61
C GLU A 76 2.63 -14.84 -45.42
N GLU A 77 2.72 -15.72 -44.41
CA GLU A 77 3.67 -15.57 -43.29
C GLU A 77 5.12 -15.71 -43.76
N VAL A 78 5.40 -16.66 -44.66
CA VAL A 78 6.75 -16.82 -45.25
C VAL A 78 7.16 -15.57 -46.03
N LEU A 79 6.24 -15.00 -46.81
CA LEU A 79 6.49 -13.76 -47.55
C LEU A 79 6.72 -12.58 -46.60
N TYR A 80 5.89 -12.43 -45.58
CA TYR A 80 6.01 -11.37 -44.57
C TYR A 80 7.35 -11.44 -43.83
N GLN A 81 7.77 -12.62 -43.38
CA GLN A 81 9.05 -12.78 -42.67
C GLN A 81 10.24 -12.44 -43.57
N ARG A 82 10.23 -12.87 -44.84
CA ARG A 82 11.29 -12.51 -45.81
C ARG A 82 11.35 -11.01 -46.07
N ALA A 83 10.18 -10.37 -46.22
CA ALA A 83 10.12 -8.92 -46.38
C ALA A 83 10.61 -8.18 -45.13
N LEU A 84 10.26 -8.67 -43.94
CA LEU A 84 10.70 -8.11 -42.67
C LEU A 84 12.21 -8.27 -42.47
N GLU A 85 12.80 -9.40 -42.86
CA GLU A 85 14.25 -9.60 -42.86
C GLU A 85 14.96 -8.59 -43.76
N SER A 86 14.46 -8.38 -44.98
CA SER A 86 15.00 -7.37 -45.89
C SER A 86 14.82 -5.95 -45.36
N TYR A 87 13.69 -5.65 -44.71
CA TYR A 87 13.45 -4.36 -44.04
C TYR A 87 14.44 -4.14 -42.88
N ARG A 88 14.63 -5.13 -42.00
CA ARG A 88 15.55 -5.07 -40.86
C ARG A 88 17.02 -4.96 -41.30
N ALA A 89 17.36 -5.57 -42.43
CA ALA A 89 18.69 -5.46 -43.02
C ALA A 89 18.91 -4.16 -43.83
N GLY A 90 17.96 -3.22 -43.81
CA GLY A 90 18.06 -1.93 -44.48
C GLY A 90 17.87 -1.98 -46.01
N ARG A 91 17.48 -3.13 -46.57
CA ARG A 91 17.24 -3.33 -48.01
C ARG A 91 15.79 -2.98 -48.35
N PHE A 92 15.43 -1.70 -48.17
CA PHE A 92 14.05 -1.24 -48.27
C PHE A 92 13.46 -1.38 -49.68
N GLN A 93 14.25 -1.21 -50.74
CA GLN A 93 13.80 -1.44 -52.12
C GLN A 93 13.42 -2.91 -52.35
N GLU A 94 14.21 -3.84 -51.82
CA GLU A 94 13.94 -5.27 -51.93
C GLU A 94 12.71 -5.67 -51.12
N ALA A 95 12.59 -5.18 -49.88
CA ALA A 95 11.41 -5.37 -49.05
C ALA A 95 10.14 -4.85 -49.73
N ALA A 96 10.18 -3.62 -50.27
CA ALA A 96 9.05 -3.05 -50.98
C ALA A 96 8.66 -3.85 -52.23
N ALA A 97 9.64 -4.33 -53.02
CA ALA A 97 9.36 -5.15 -54.21
C ALA A 97 8.72 -6.51 -53.85
N LEU A 98 9.19 -7.15 -52.77
CA LEU A 98 8.59 -8.39 -52.25
C LEU A 98 7.16 -8.15 -51.74
N LEU A 99 6.96 -7.04 -51.01
CA LEU A 99 5.66 -6.70 -50.44
C LEU A 99 4.66 -6.27 -51.51
N GLU A 100 5.07 -5.61 -52.59
CA GLU A 100 4.19 -5.29 -53.72
C GLU A 100 3.63 -6.53 -54.41
N GLN A 101 4.46 -7.58 -54.55
CA GLN A 101 3.98 -8.88 -55.02
C GLN A 101 3.09 -9.55 -53.98
N GLY A 102 3.45 -9.44 -52.70
CA GLY A 102 2.69 -9.99 -51.58
C GLY A 102 1.29 -9.41 -51.44
N VAL A 103 1.11 -8.10 -51.53
CA VAL A 103 -0.20 -7.44 -51.42
C VAL A 103 -1.09 -7.73 -52.63
N GLN A 104 -0.52 -8.01 -53.81
CA GLN A 104 -1.28 -8.49 -54.97
C GLN A 104 -1.79 -9.92 -54.78
N GLN A 105 -0.97 -10.79 -54.17
CA GLN A 105 -1.33 -12.19 -53.91
C GLN A 105 -2.26 -12.33 -52.70
N PHE A 106 -2.12 -11.46 -51.70
CA PHE A 106 -2.86 -11.48 -50.44
C PHE A 106 -3.47 -10.11 -50.13
N PRO A 107 -4.47 -9.64 -50.91
CA PRO A 107 -4.98 -8.26 -50.86
C PRO A 107 -5.77 -7.89 -49.60
N LYS A 108 -5.94 -8.82 -48.65
CA LYS A 108 -6.62 -8.59 -47.36
C LYS A 108 -5.69 -8.73 -46.17
N ASN A 109 -4.38 -8.68 -46.37
CA ASN A 109 -3.40 -8.79 -45.29
C ASN A 109 -2.91 -7.40 -44.87
N ALA A 110 -3.45 -6.87 -43.77
CA ALA A 110 -3.08 -5.56 -43.24
C ALA A 110 -1.61 -5.47 -42.82
N GLY A 111 -1.00 -6.59 -42.38
CA GLY A 111 0.40 -6.65 -41.98
C GLY A 111 1.36 -6.45 -43.17
N LEU A 112 1.08 -7.07 -44.32
CA LEU A 112 1.84 -6.84 -45.55
C LEU A 112 1.76 -5.38 -46.01
N GLU A 113 0.56 -4.80 -45.96
CA GLU A 113 0.32 -3.40 -46.33
C GLU A 113 1.01 -2.42 -45.38
N ALA A 114 0.97 -2.66 -44.06
CA ALA A 114 1.67 -1.84 -43.07
C ALA A 114 3.20 -1.89 -43.27
N LEU A 115 3.77 -3.08 -43.47
CA LEU A 115 5.21 -3.23 -43.72
C LEU A 115 5.64 -2.63 -45.06
N LEU A 116 4.75 -2.62 -46.07
CA LEU A 116 4.98 -1.92 -47.34
C LEU A 116 4.99 -0.40 -47.10
N GLY A 117 4.07 0.11 -46.30
CA GLY A 117 4.02 1.50 -45.85
C GLY A 117 5.33 1.92 -45.18
N TRP A 118 5.81 1.13 -44.20
CA TRP A 118 7.09 1.38 -43.53
C TRP A 118 8.27 1.35 -44.51
N SER A 119 8.31 0.36 -45.41
CA SER A 119 9.36 0.26 -46.43
C SER A 119 9.38 1.49 -47.34
N ARG A 120 8.22 1.96 -47.81
CA ARG A 120 8.08 3.16 -48.64
C ARG A 120 8.44 4.45 -47.89
N LEU A 121 8.13 4.53 -46.59
CA LEU A 121 8.52 5.66 -45.76
C LEU A 121 10.05 5.76 -45.61
N ARG A 122 10.73 4.62 -45.47
CA ARG A 122 12.21 4.54 -45.45
C ARG A 122 12.87 4.86 -46.79
N LEU A 123 12.15 4.62 -47.89
CA LEU A 123 12.55 5.04 -49.25
C LEU A 123 12.31 6.53 -49.54
N ALA A 124 11.80 7.29 -48.55
CA ALA A 124 11.38 8.68 -48.73
C ALA A 124 10.28 8.84 -49.80
N GLU A 125 9.37 7.88 -49.91
CA GLU A 125 8.20 7.89 -50.79
C GLU A 125 6.90 8.08 -49.97
N PRO A 126 6.66 9.24 -49.32
CA PRO A 126 5.59 9.42 -48.35
C PRO A 126 4.18 9.27 -48.94
N ALA A 127 3.97 9.62 -50.22
CA ALA A 127 2.68 9.45 -50.88
C ALA A 127 2.30 7.97 -51.05
N ARG A 128 3.27 7.12 -51.40
CA ARG A 128 3.06 5.68 -51.55
C ARG A 128 3.00 4.99 -50.19
N ALA A 129 3.77 5.46 -49.21
CA ALA A 129 3.66 5.02 -47.83
C ALA A 129 2.25 5.28 -47.26
N ARG A 130 1.73 6.49 -47.48
CA ARG A 130 0.36 6.87 -47.10
C ARG A 130 -0.68 5.92 -47.66
N GLN A 131 -0.60 5.64 -48.97
CA GLN A 131 -1.54 4.74 -49.64
C GLN A 131 -1.53 3.33 -49.04
N ALA A 132 -0.35 2.79 -48.72
CA ALA A 132 -0.21 1.47 -48.12
C ALA A 132 -0.74 1.43 -46.68
N PHE A 133 -0.45 2.45 -45.85
CA PHE A 133 -1.01 2.52 -44.50
C PHE A 133 -2.52 2.77 -44.48
N GLU A 134 -3.06 3.60 -45.38
CA GLU A 134 -4.52 3.78 -45.54
C GLU A 134 -5.20 2.48 -46.00
N SER A 135 -4.51 1.68 -46.83
CA SER A 135 -4.97 0.31 -47.19
C SER A 135 -4.98 -0.60 -45.96
N ALA A 136 -3.90 -0.59 -45.17
CA ALA A 136 -3.78 -1.39 -43.95
C ALA A 136 -4.88 -1.05 -42.92
N VAL A 137 -5.16 0.24 -42.69
CA VAL A 137 -6.24 0.69 -41.79
C VAL A 137 -7.63 0.31 -42.34
N ARG A 138 -7.83 0.33 -43.66
CA ARG A 138 -9.10 -0.11 -44.26
C ARG A 138 -9.34 -1.61 -44.10
N ILE A 139 -8.28 -2.40 -44.15
CA ILE A 139 -8.32 -3.86 -43.96
C ILE A 139 -8.48 -4.21 -42.48
N ASP A 140 -7.71 -3.56 -41.60
CA ASP A 140 -7.78 -3.70 -40.15
C ASP A 140 -7.84 -2.33 -39.45
N PRO A 141 -9.05 -1.84 -39.12
CA PRO A 141 -9.24 -0.57 -38.42
C PRO A 141 -8.68 -0.52 -37.01
N ARG A 142 -8.21 -1.65 -36.45
CA ARG A 142 -7.61 -1.72 -35.11
C ARG A 142 -6.09 -1.79 -35.14
N SER A 143 -5.47 -1.64 -36.31
CA SER A 143 -4.02 -1.68 -36.46
C SER A 143 -3.36 -0.40 -35.92
N ALA A 144 -2.89 -0.45 -34.68
CA ALA A 144 -2.14 0.63 -34.05
C ALA A 144 -0.84 0.96 -34.82
N ASP A 145 -0.19 -0.05 -35.42
CA ASP A 145 1.01 0.13 -36.24
C ASP A 145 0.74 0.93 -37.52
N ALA A 146 -0.39 0.68 -38.19
CA ALA A 146 -0.77 1.42 -39.40
C ALA A 146 -1.18 2.87 -39.07
N GLU A 147 -1.90 3.09 -37.96
CA GLU A 147 -2.20 4.45 -37.47
C GLU A 147 -0.92 5.22 -37.09
N ALA A 148 0.04 4.58 -36.40
CA ALA A 148 1.34 5.20 -36.12
C ALA A 148 2.10 5.53 -37.42
N GLY A 149 2.07 4.64 -38.41
CA GLY A 149 2.63 4.84 -39.75
C GLY A 149 2.06 6.07 -40.47
N LEU A 150 0.74 6.28 -40.42
CA LEU A 150 0.09 7.49 -40.93
C LEU A 150 0.53 8.75 -40.18
N GLY A 151 0.69 8.65 -38.84
CA GLY A 151 1.24 9.72 -38.03
C GLY A 151 2.64 10.16 -38.47
N TYR A 152 3.54 9.20 -38.73
CA TYR A 152 4.89 9.50 -39.24
C TYR A 152 4.90 10.04 -40.67
N VAL A 153 4.00 9.57 -41.54
CA VAL A 153 3.81 10.16 -42.88
C VAL A 153 3.40 11.62 -42.77
N ALA A 154 2.44 11.94 -41.90
CA ALA A 154 1.97 13.31 -41.65
C ALA A 154 3.08 14.20 -41.06
N LEU A 155 3.88 13.70 -40.12
CA LEU A 155 5.07 14.42 -39.61
C LEU A 155 6.06 14.74 -40.73
N ARG A 156 6.37 13.79 -41.63
CA ARG A 156 7.27 14.06 -42.78
C ARG A 156 6.70 15.08 -43.76
N GLN A 157 5.38 15.20 -43.83
CA GLN A 157 4.68 16.19 -44.63
C GLN A 157 4.49 17.53 -43.89
N LYS A 158 5.02 17.67 -42.66
CA LYS A 158 4.86 18.84 -41.78
C LYS A 158 3.39 19.14 -41.44
N ARG A 159 2.56 18.11 -41.35
CA ARG A 159 1.14 18.20 -40.96
C ARG A 159 0.97 17.72 -39.52
N SER A 160 1.38 18.56 -38.58
CA SER A 160 1.48 18.19 -37.15
C SER A 160 0.13 17.94 -36.48
N GLU A 161 -0.95 18.62 -36.89
CA GLU A 161 -2.34 18.35 -36.46
C GLU A 161 -2.80 16.95 -36.86
N GLU A 162 -2.72 16.64 -38.15
CA GLU A 162 -3.04 15.31 -38.70
C GLU A 162 -2.19 14.21 -38.03
N ALA A 163 -0.90 14.48 -37.80
CA ALA A 163 -0.01 13.54 -37.12
C ALA A 163 -0.46 13.24 -35.68
N ALA A 164 -0.79 14.27 -34.89
CA ALA A 164 -1.20 14.09 -33.51
C ALA A 164 -2.50 13.28 -33.39
N GLU A 165 -3.44 13.44 -34.32
CA GLU A 165 -4.68 12.65 -34.35
C GLU A 165 -4.41 11.16 -34.61
N HIS A 166 -3.56 10.85 -35.60
CA HIS A 166 -3.17 9.48 -35.91
C HIS A 166 -2.40 8.83 -34.76
N PHE A 167 -1.45 9.54 -34.15
CA PHE A 167 -0.74 9.01 -32.99
C PHE A 167 -1.64 8.86 -31.75
N ALA A 168 -2.59 9.76 -31.52
CA ALA A 168 -3.55 9.61 -30.43
C ALA A 168 -4.48 8.40 -30.64
N ARG A 169 -4.88 8.11 -31.88
CA ARG A 169 -5.59 6.85 -32.22
C ARG A 169 -4.70 5.63 -31.99
N ALA A 170 -3.45 5.68 -32.41
CA ALA A 170 -2.49 4.60 -32.20
C ALA A 170 -2.25 4.31 -30.71
N THR A 171 -2.08 5.33 -29.87
CA THR A 171 -1.92 5.17 -28.41
C THR A 171 -3.20 4.74 -27.71
N HIS A 172 -4.37 5.05 -28.26
CA HIS A 172 -5.64 4.53 -27.75
C HIS A 172 -5.83 3.05 -28.10
N LEU A 173 -5.47 2.64 -29.33
CA LEU A 173 -5.56 1.26 -29.79
C LEU A 173 -4.52 0.35 -29.11
N ASP A 174 -3.31 0.85 -28.89
CA ASP A 174 -2.25 0.19 -28.12
C ASP A 174 -1.56 1.18 -27.17
N PRO A 175 -2.02 1.26 -25.90
CA PRO A 175 -1.42 2.13 -24.89
C PRO A 175 0.04 1.79 -24.53
N LYS A 176 0.56 0.62 -24.92
CA LYS A 176 1.94 0.20 -24.64
C LYS A 176 2.89 0.46 -25.81
N ASN A 177 2.41 1.07 -26.89
CA ASN A 177 3.23 1.42 -28.04
C ASN A 177 4.09 2.68 -27.76
N ALA A 178 5.31 2.47 -27.26
CA ALA A 178 6.26 3.54 -26.95
C ALA A 178 6.54 4.44 -28.16
N GLU A 179 6.61 3.87 -29.37
CA GLU A 179 6.87 4.60 -30.61
C GLU A 179 5.71 5.54 -30.98
N ALA A 180 4.46 5.12 -30.73
CA ALA A 180 3.29 5.97 -30.94
C ALA A 180 3.22 7.12 -29.92
N TRP A 181 3.58 6.87 -28.65
CA TRP A 181 3.69 7.92 -27.63
C TRP A 181 4.80 8.93 -27.94
N LYS A 182 5.96 8.47 -28.42
CA LYS A 182 7.03 9.36 -28.92
C LYS A 182 6.55 10.19 -30.11
N GLY A 183 5.91 9.55 -31.09
CA GLY A 183 5.35 10.22 -32.26
C GLY A 183 4.31 11.30 -31.89
N LEU A 184 3.44 11.01 -30.91
CA LEU A 184 2.52 12.00 -30.34
C LEU A 184 3.26 13.17 -29.70
N GLY A 185 4.32 12.87 -28.95
CA GLY A 185 5.20 13.88 -28.36
C GLY A 185 5.85 14.80 -29.38
N MET A 186 6.36 14.24 -30.49
CA MET A 186 6.93 14.99 -31.61
C MET A 186 5.88 15.86 -32.29
N ALA A 187 4.68 15.31 -32.56
CA ALA A 187 3.60 16.04 -33.20
C ALA A 187 3.10 17.22 -32.34
N ARG A 188 2.94 17.01 -31.03
CA ARG A 188 2.55 18.08 -30.08
C ARG A 188 3.63 19.14 -29.93
N ARG A 189 4.91 18.76 -29.96
CA ARG A 189 6.02 19.72 -29.97
C ARG A 189 5.97 20.60 -31.22
N ASP A 190 5.72 20.01 -32.40
CA ASP A 190 5.62 20.74 -33.66
C ASP A 190 4.34 21.61 -33.76
N GLN A 191 3.35 21.39 -32.89
CA GLN A 191 2.20 22.27 -32.66
C GLN A 191 2.47 23.37 -31.61
N GLU A 192 3.69 23.43 -31.05
CA GLU A 192 4.06 24.28 -29.91
C GLU A 192 3.30 23.97 -28.59
N ASP A 193 2.56 22.87 -28.52
CA ASP A 193 1.92 22.37 -27.30
C ASP A 193 2.95 21.62 -26.44
N ARG A 194 3.78 22.39 -25.74
CA ARG A 194 4.88 21.88 -24.92
C ARG A 194 4.39 20.99 -23.76
N ALA A 195 3.22 21.25 -23.20
CA ALA A 195 2.69 20.49 -22.08
C ALA A 195 2.26 19.08 -22.52
N ALA A 196 1.47 18.99 -23.59
CA ALA A 196 1.07 17.69 -24.14
C ALA A 196 2.26 16.93 -24.72
N ALA A 197 3.24 17.64 -25.33
CA ALA A 197 4.46 17.03 -25.83
C ALA A 197 5.29 16.38 -24.70
N ARG A 198 5.44 17.07 -23.57
CA ARG A 198 6.12 16.54 -22.39
C ARG A 198 5.40 15.30 -21.85
N ALA A 199 4.10 15.37 -21.65
CA ALA A 199 3.31 14.25 -21.13
C ALA A 199 3.46 12.99 -22.02
N ALA A 200 3.37 13.16 -23.35
CA ALA A 200 3.51 12.06 -24.29
C ALA A 200 4.95 11.49 -24.34
N LEU A 201 5.98 12.33 -24.28
CA LEU A 201 7.39 11.87 -24.23
C LEU A 201 7.76 11.22 -22.91
N THR A 202 7.19 11.69 -21.78
CA THR A 202 7.32 11.02 -20.48
C THR A 202 6.71 9.63 -20.53
N GLN A 203 5.54 9.49 -21.14
CA GLN A 203 4.90 8.19 -21.32
C GLN A 203 5.70 7.27 -22.25
N ALA A 204 6.29 7.80 -23.32
CA ALA A 204 7.19 7.06 -24.20
C ALA A 204 8.41 6.50 -23.43
N LEU A 205 9.04 7.32 -22.59
CA LEU A 205 10.20 6.93 -21.76
C LEU A 205 9.85 6.00 -20.60
N ALA A 206 8.60 6.03 -20.12
CA ALA A 206 8.12 5.04 -19.15
C ALA A 206 8.03 3.64 -19.78
N LEU A 207 7.67 3.58 -21.07
CA LEU A 207 7.52 2.33 -21.83
C LEU A 207 8.85 1.83 -22.42
N ASP A 208 9.70 2.74 -22.91
CA ASP A 208 11.08 2.45 -23.35
C ASP A 208 12.08 3.46 -22.76
N PRO A 209 12.65 3.17 -21.58
CA PRO A 209 13.63 4.04 -20.93
C PRO A 209 14.95 4.21 -21.69
N ALA A 210 15.21 3.38 -22.71
CA ALA A 210 16.42 3.43 -23.53
C ALA A 210 16.27 4.31 -24.78
N ASP A 211 15.09 4.87 -25.05
CA ASP A 211 14.86 5.74 -26.21
C ASP A 211 15.58 7.10 -26.05
N ALA A 212 16.80 7.16 -26.61
CA ALA A 212 17.66 8.34 -26.57
C ALA A 212 17.05 9.55 -27.29
N GLU A 213 16.20 9.33 -28.31
CA GLU A 213 15.54 10.40 -29.05
C GLU A 213 14.42 11.01 -28.22
N ALA A 214 13.56 10.19 -27.62
CA ALA A 214 12.51 10.66 -26.70
C ALA A 214 13.12 11.43 -25.51
N LYS A 215 14.24 10.94 -24.97
CA LYS A 215 14.99 11.61 -23.89
C LYS A 215 15.50 12.98 -24.33
N THR A 216 16.15 13.06 -25.48
CA THR A 216 16.68 14.32 -26.03
C THR A 216 15.56 15.32 -26.31
N LEU A 217 14.43 14.85 -26.87
CA LEU A 217 13.26 15.68 -27.14
C LEU A 217 12.64 16.23 -25.86
N LEU A 218 12.57 15.42 -24.80
CA LEU A 218 12.07 15.84 -23.50
C LEU A 218 13.01 16.87 -22.85
N GLU A 219 14.34 16.66 -22.93
CA GLU A 219 15.36 17.61 -22.45
C GLU A 219 15.29 18.95 -23.21
N GLN A 220 15.11 18.93 -24.53
CA GLN A 220 14.93 20.13 -25.36
C GLN A 220 13.63 20.88 -25.04
N LEU A 221 12.55 20.15 -24.72
CA LEU A 221 11.30 20.74 -24.25
C LEU A 221 11.40 21.30 -22.84
N GLN A 222 12.34 20.80 -22.03
CA GLN A 222 12.61 21.31 -20.69
C GLN A 222 13.39 22.64 -20.76
N GLY A 223 14.40 22.75 -21.64
CA GLY A 223 15.21 23.96 -21.84
C GLY A 223 15.90 24.46 -20.55
N PRO A 224 16.95 25.30 -20.62
CA PRO A 224 17.25 26.17 -19.50
C PRO A 224 16.08 27.14 -19.38
N SER A 225 15.27 27.02 -18.33
CA SER A 225 14.18 27.94 -18.07
C SER A 225 14.75 29.36 -17.92
N GLU A 226 14.31 30.31 -18.75
CA GLU A 226 14.58 31.75 -18.51
C GLU A 226 14.03 32.20 -17.13
N VAL A 227 13.07 31.46 -16.56
CA VAL A 227 12.59 31.66 -15.18
C VAL A 227 13.57 31.11 -14.12
N ALA A 228 14.40 30.12 -14.46
CA ALA A 228 15.45 29.60 -13.55
C ALA A 228 16.67 30.52 -13.48
N GLU A 229 16.98 31.29 -14.53
CA GLU A 229 18.02 32.32 -14.48
C GLU A 229 17.56 33.58 -13.71
N GLU A 230 16.26 33.91 -13.74
CA GLU A 230 15.70 35.08 -13.05
C GLU A 230 15.38 34.80 -11.56
N ARG A 231 15.04 33.56 -11.19
CA ARG A 231 14.87 33.13 -9.79
C ARG A 231 16.20 32.68 -9.18
N ARG A 232 17.18 33.59 -9.08
CA ARG A 232 18.39 33.35 -8.26
C ARG A 232 17.97 32.97 -6.85
N ARG A 233 18.52 31.88 -6.31
CA ARG A 233 18.43 31.52 -4.88
C ARG A 233 18.61 32.80 -4.06
N ARG A 234 17.70 33.06 -3.13
CA ARG A 234 17.83 34.17 -2.18
C ARG A 234 19.23 34.09 -1.56
N PRO A 235 20.05 35.15 -1.64
CA PRO A 235 21.38 35.14 -1.05
C PRO A 235 21.27 34.91 0.45
N ALA A 236 22.33 34.37 1.06
CA ALA A 236 22.39 34.26 2.51
C ALA A 236 22.16 35.64 3.15
N GLU A 237 21.34 35.67 4.18
CA GLU A 237 21.13 36.89 4.94
C GLU A 237 22.41 37.28 5.69
N SER A 238 22.59 38.59 5.92
CA SER A 238 23.78 39.10 6.61
C SER A 238 23.90 38.50 8.01
N GLU A 239 25.12 38.11 8.42
CA GLU A 239 25.39 37.66 9.80
C GLU A 239 25.03 38.70 10.86
N SER A 240 24.96 39.99 10.47
CA SER A 240 24.55 41.09 11.35
C SER A 240 23.04 41.16 11.60
N ALA A 241 22.22 40.51 10.75
CA ALA A 241 20.77 40.52 10.91
C ALA A 241 20.33 39.72 12.15
N PRO A 242 19.31 40.18 12.90
CA PRO A 242 18.87 39.50 14.11
C PRO A 242 18.29 38.12 13.80
N VAL A 243 18.61 37.12 14.63
CA VAL A 243 18.01 35.79 14.51
C VAL A 243 16.55 35.84 14.95
N ARG A 244 15.66 35.39 14.06
CA ARG A 244 14.20 35.31 14.23
C ARG A 244 13.78 33.94 14.75
N MET A 245 12.70 33.91 15.54
CA MET A 245 12.10 32.70 16.10
C MET A 245 10.60 32.94 16.33
N VAL A 246 9.78 31.95 15.96
CA VAL A 246 8.34 31.90 16.28
C VAL A 246 8.02 30.81 17.30
N SER A 247 8.94 29.87 17.52
CA SER A 247 8.83 28.80 18.51
C SER A 247 10.15 28.58 19.24
N ARG A 248 10.08 27.98 20.43
CA ARG A 248 11.25 27.52 21.20
C ARG A 248 10.88 26.39 22.16
N THR A 249 11.86 25.72 22.74
CA THR A 249 11.65 24.82 23.87
C THR A 249 11.49 25.62 25.17
N GLY A 250 10.47 25.27 25.96
CA GLY A 250 10.26 25.77 27.31
C GLY A 250 10.45 24.67 28.35
N SER A 251 10.00 24.92 29.59
CA SER A 251 9.93 23.88 30.62
C SER A 251 8.77 22.93 30.33
N GLY A 252 9.09 21.71 29.93
CA GLY A 252 8.16 20.60 29.68
C GLY A 252 7.35 20.69 28.39
N LYS A 253 7.25 21.86 27.74
CA LYS A 253 6.45 22.11 26.53
C LYS A 253 7.25 22.85 25.46
N LEU A 254 6.76 22.83 24.22
CA LEU A 254 7.16 23.84 23.23
C LEU A 254 6.36 25.13 23.47
N GLU A 255 7.00 26.27 23.22
CA GLU A 255 6.38 27.58 23.35
C GLU A 255 6.28 28.27 22.00
N ILE A 256 5.16 28.96 21.76
CA ILE A 256 4.92 29.77 20.57
C ILE A 256 4.99 31.25 20.94
N LYS A 257 5.57 32.05 20.05
CA LYS A 257 5.61 33.51 20.17
C LYS A 257 4.22 34.10 19.90
N MET A 258 3.65 34.76 20.91
CA MET A 258 2.40 35.52 20.83
C MET A 258 2.67 36.98 21.23
N GLY A 259 2.76 37.88 20.25
CA GLY A 259 3.28 39.23 20.46
C GLY A 259 4.76 39.17 20.89
N GLU A 260 5.10 39.80 22.01
CA GLU A 260 6.48 39.80 22.55
C GLU A 260 6.77 38.66 23.53
N ARG A 261 5.79 37.79 23.83
CA ARG A 261 5.93 36.73 24.84
C ARG A 261 5.85 35.35 24.20
N PHE A 262 6.59 34.40 24.74
CA PHE A 262 6.43 32.99 24.43
C PHE A 262 5.42 32.36 25.41
N ARG A 263 4.54 31.49 24.89
CA ARG A 263 3.54 30.78 25.69
C ARG A 263 3.60 29.27 25.43
N PRO A 264 3.59 28.43 26.47
CA PRO A 264 3.49 26.98 26.30
C PRO A 264 2.26 26.58 25.49
N MET A 265 2.46 25.71 24.51
CA MET A 265 1.41 25.16 23.66
C MET A 265 1.39 23.63 23.80
N PHE A 266 0.21 23.07 24.00
CA PHE A 266 0.01 21.64 23.87
C PHE A 266 -0.18 21.26 22.40
N ILE A 267 0.63 20.31 21.92
CA ILE A 267 0.59 19.88 20.52
C ILE A 267 -0.56 18.89 20.32
N LYS A 268 -1.46 19.25 19.39
CA LYS A 268 -2.60 18.48 18.92
C LYS A 268 -2.40 18.24 17.44
N GLY A 269 -1.55 17.27 17.12
CA GLY A 269 -1.06 17.05 15.77
C GLY A 269 -1.75 15.90 15.04
N VAL A 270 -1.59 15.89 13.73
CA VAL A 270 -1.90 14.74 12.87
C VAL A 270 -0.77 14.54 11.85
N ASN A 271 -0.40 13.28 11.63
CA ASN A 271 0.56 12.88 10.60
C ASN A 271 -0.12 12.83 9.23
N LEU A 272 0.52 13.40 8.21
CA LEU A 272 0.05 13.34 6.83
C LEU A 272 0.86 12.32 6.04
N GLY A 273 0.16 11.29 5.54
CA GLY A 273 0.70 10.26 4.66
C GLY A 273 1.04 10.77 3.26
N THR A 274 1.64 9.90 2.45
CA THR A 274 2.27 10.29 1.17
C THR A 274 1.55 9.81 -0.08
N ALA A 275 0.70 8.77 0.02
CA ALA A 275 0.16 8.09 -1.15
C ALA A 275 -1.33 7.78 -1.02
N LEU A 276 -2.08 8.08 -2.09
CA LEU A 276 -3.46 7.64 -2.26
C LEU A 276 -3.52 6.18 -2.73
N PRO A 277 -4.69 5.51 -2.67
CA PRO A 277 -4.86 4.17 -3.24
C PRO A 277 -4.35 4.07 -4.68
N GLY A 278 -3.70 2.96 -5.00
CA GLY A 278 -3.07 2.70 -6.29
C GLY A 278 -1.67 3.29 -6.46
N LYS A 279 -1.15 3.98 -5.44
CA LYS A 279 0.14 4.67 -5.49
C LYS A 279 1.08 4.15 -4.40
N PHE A 280 2.37 4.06 -4.73
CA PHE A 280 3.44 3.72 -3.81
C PHE A 280 3.89 4.94 -2.99
N PRO A 281 4.63 4.72 -1.89
CA PRO A 281 5.29 5.81 -1.20
C PRO A 281 6.14 6.63 -2.18
N ALA A 282 6.01 7.95 -2.08
CA ALA A 282 6.61 8.96 -2.97
C ALA A 282 5.95 9.20 -4.34
N GLU A 283 4.79 8.60 -4.59
CA GLU A 283 3.84 9.03 -5.63
C GLU A 283 2.80 9.96 -5.02
N PHE A 284 3.20 11.21 -4.83
CA PHE A 284 2.38 12.21 -4.14
C PHE A 284 1.20 12.71 -4.98
N PRO A 285 0.05 13.04 -4.36
CA PRO A 285 -0.98 13.82 -5.03
C PRO A 285 -0.42 15.19 -5.45
N ASP A 286 -0.62 15.61 -6.69
CA ASP A 286 -0.32 16.97 -7.14
C ASP A 286 -1.60 17.78 -7.36
N ASP A 287 -2.43 17.84 -6.32
CA ASP A 287 -3.68 18.61 -6.32
C ASP A 287 -3.70 19.60 -5.12
N PRO A 288 -3.47 20.90 -5.35
CA PRO A 288 -3.52 21.90 -4.27
C PRO A 288 -4.90 22.02 -3.62
N THR A 289 -5.99 21.74 -4.36
CA THR A 289 -7.36 21.80 -3.84
C THR A 289 -7.60 20.68 -2.82
N LEU A 290 -7.03 19.50 -3.10
CA LEU A 290 -7.07 18.36 -2.19
C LEU A 290 -6.35 18.69 -0.87
N TYR A 291 -5.12 19.19 -0.93
CA TYR A 291 -4.37 19.59 0.26
C TYR A 291 -5.08 20.69 1.03
N ARG A 292 -5.62 21.69 0.33
CA ARG A 292 -6.36 22.78 0.98
C ARG A 292 -7.58 22.26 1.74
N ARG A 293 -8.34 21.35 1.13
CA ARG A 293 -9.48 20.69 1.79
C ARG A 293 -9.05 19.94 3.05
N TRP A 294 -7.93 19.20 2.98
CA TRP A 294 -7.40 18.47 4.14
C TRP A 294 -7.00 19.41 5.28
N PHE A 295 -6.23 20.47 5.01
CA PHE A 295 -5.85 21.44 6.04
C PHE A 295 -7.07 22.13 6.67
N ASP A 296 -8.06 22.51 5.85
CA ASP A 296 -9.32 23.08 6.36
C ASP A 296 -10.05 22.10 7.30
N GLN A 297 -10.08 20.80 6.97
CA GLN A 297 -10.69 19.78 7.82
C GLN A 297 -9.88 19.50 9.09
N MET A 298 -8.54 19.51 9.03
CA MET A 298 -7.66 19.36 10.19
C MET A 298 -7.83 20.54 11.17
N GLY A 299 -7.78 21.78 10.67
CA GLY A 299 -7.99 22.97 11.49
C GLY A 299 -9.40 23.00 12.11
N ALA A 300 -10.43 22.57 11.37
CA ALA A 300 -11.80 22.44 11.89
C ALA A 300 -11.95 21.34 12.96
N MET A 301 -11.08 20.33 12.96
CA MET A 301 -11.01 19.29 13.99
C MET A 301 -10.45 19.82 15.31
N GLY A 302 -9.74 20.96 15.29
CA GLY A 302 -9.01 21.47 16.44
C GLY A 302 -7.55 21.00 16.52
N ALA A 303 -7.05 20.36 15.45
CA ALA A 303 -5.61 20.16 15.29
C ALA A 303 -4.91 21.52 15.16
N ASN A 304 -3.71 21.63 15.73
CA ASN A 304 -2.86 22.81 15.62
C ASN A 304 -1.50 22.49 14.99
N VAL A 305 -1.22 21.22 14.70
CA VAL A 305 0.02 20.76 14.06
C VAL A 305 -0.30 19.79 12.94
N VAL A 306 0.42 19.91 11.83
CA VAL A 306 0.55 18.85 10.82
C VAL A 306 2.02 18.43 10.76
N ARG A 307 2.26 17.11 10.79
CA ARG A 307 3.61 16.55 10.64
C ARG A 307 3.78 15.92 9.27
N LEU A 308 4.88 16.25 8.61
CA LEU A 308 5.34 15.61 7.38
C LEU A 308 6.60 14.78 7.67
N TYR A 309 6.70 13.59 7.09
CA TYR A 309 7.87 12.71 7.22
C TYR A 309 9.06 13.15 6.39
N THR A 310 8.75 13.58 5.18
CA THR A 310 9.69 13.87 4.10
C THR A 310 9.16 15.05 3.30
N LEU A 311 9.94 15.50 2.33
CA LEU A 311 9.58 16.59 1.45
C LEU A 311 8.40 16.19 0.54
N HIS A 312 7.31 16.94 0.62
CA HIS A 312 6.11 16.78 -0.21
C HIS A 312 6.15 17.71 -1.44
N PRO A 313 5.23 17.59 -2.42
CA PRO A 313 5.18 18.51 -3.56
C PRO A 313 5.01 19.97 -3.14
N PRO A 314 5.56 20.95 -3.88
CA PRO A 314 5.41 22.37 -3.58
C PRO A 314 3.96 22.86 -3.45
N SER A 315 3.02 22.20 -4.13
CA SER A 315 1.57 22.48 -4.06
C SER A 315 1.03 22.35 -2.63
N LEU A 316 1.55 21.40 -1.83
CA LEU A 316 1.20 21.24 -0.42
C LEU A 316 1.64 22.46 0.42
N TYR A 317 2.88 22.90 0.26
CA TYR A 317 3.45 24.02 1.02
C TYR A 317 2.70 25.33 0.74
N ARG A 318 2.33 25.57 -0.53
CA ARG A 318 1.47 26.69 -0.91
C ARG A 318 0.09 26.59 -0.25
N ALA A 319 -0.54 25.42 -0.29
CA ALA A 319 -1.86 25.21 0.30
C ALA A 319 -1.85 25.40 1.83
N LEU A 320 -0.78 24.99 2.53
CA LEU A 320 -0.63 25.24 3.97
C LEU A 320 -0.49 26.74 4.26
N LYS A 321 0.35 27.45 3.49
CA LYS A 321 0.50 28.91 3.63
C LYS A 321 -0.82 29.65 3.43
N GLU A 322 -1.57 29.25 2.42
CA GLU A 322 -2.88 29.81 2.09
C GLU A 322 -3.89 29.55 3.21
N HIS A 323 -3.97 28.31 3.71
CA HIS A 323 -4.81 27.95 4.85
C HIS A 323 -4.49 28.81 6.08
N ASN A 324 -3.22 28.93 6.46
CA ASN A 324 -2.81 29.70 7.63
C ASN A 324 -3.10 31.20 7.49
N SER A 325 -2.95 31.74 6.28
CA SER A 325 -3.20 33.16 5.98
C SER A 325 -4.69 33.50 6.07
N GLU A 326 -5.55 32.62 5.55
CA GLU A 326 -7.01 32.85 5.51
C GLU A 326 -7.72 32.43 6.80
N ARG A 327 -7.16 31.48 7.54
CA ARG A 327 -7.75 30.92 8.77
C ARG A 327 -6.80 31.04 9.97
N PRO A 328 -6.39 32.25 10.38
CA PRO A 328 -5.41 32.43 11.46
C PRO A 328 -5.87 31.86 12.82
N LYS A 329 -7.18 31.71 13.05
CA LYS A 329 -7.73 31.07 14.26
C LYS A 329 -7.64 29.54 14.27
N GLN A 330 -7.41 28.94 13.11
CA GLN A 330 -7.28 27.49 12.89
C GLN A 330 -5.89 27.17 12.32
N LYS A 331 -4.91 28.07 12.54
CA LYS A 331 -3.54 27.92 12.04
C LYS A 331 -2.98 26.54 12.40
N LEU A 332 -2.41 25.89 11.38
CA LEU A 332 -1.67 24.65 11.52
C LEU A 332 -0.18 24.96 11.47
N TRP A 333 0.54 24.58 12.52
CA TRP A 333 1.99 24.61 12.52
C TRP A 333 2.57 23.38 11.82
N LEU A 334 3.64 23.58 11.07
CA LEU A 334 4.37 22.50 10.41
C LEU A 334 5.43 21.91 11.35
N VAL A 335 5.37 20.62 11.60
CA VAL A 335 6.53 19.84 12.06
C VAL A 335 7.11 19.14 10.84
N GLN A 336 8.26 19.63 10.37
CA GLN A 336 8.88 19.14 9.15
C GLN A 336 9.91 18.06 9.48
N GLY A 337 9.63 16.83 9.04
CA GLY A 337 10.53 15.70 9.12
C GLY A 337 11.62 15.76 8.05
N VAL A 338 12.78 15.18 8.38
CA VAL A 338 13.85 14.85 7.43
C VAL A 338 14.15 13.36 7.56
N TRP A 339 13.74 12.58 6.58
CA TRP A 339 13.85 11.12 6.59
C TRP A 339 15.08 10.62 5.83
N THR A 340 15.63 9.49 6.26
CA THR A 340 16.75 8.81 5.59
C THR A 340 16.63 7.29 5.73
N GLU A 341 17.19 6.54 4.78
CA GLU A 341 17.39 5.08 4.89
C GLU A 341 18.49 4.73 5.91
N LEU A 342 18.62 3.45 6.25
CA LEU A 342 19.82 2.96 6.93
C LEU A 342 21.05 3.01 6.02
N PRO A 343 22.24 3.33 6.55
CA PRO A 343 23.48 3.23 5.78
C PRO A 343 23.79 1.78 5.40
N GLU A 344 24.52 1.60 4.30
CA GLU A 344 25.12 0.31 3.97
C GLU A 344 26.07 -0.13 5.09
N GLU A 345 26.04 -1.43 5.42
CA GLU A 345 26.87 -2.03 6.48
C GLU A 345 26.71 -1.38 7.87
N ASP A 346 25.60 -0.68 8.12
CA ASP A 346 25.36 0.06 9.36
C ASP A 346 26.47 1.12 9.64
N ASP A 347 27.10 1.66 8.57
CA ASP A 347 28.14 2.69 8.66
C ASP A 347 27.60 4.12 8.57
N TYR A 348 27.21 4.65 9.73
CA TYR A 348 26.68 6.01 9.85
C TYR A 348 27.73 7.11 9.63
N ASP A 349 29.03 6.79 9.60
CA ASP A 349 30.08 7.77 9.28
C ASP A 349 30.46 7.78 7.81
N SER A 350 29.93 6.85 7.01
CA SER A 350 30.31 6.74 5.60
C SER A 350 30.04 8.05 4.86
N GLU A 351 30.99 8.47 4.04
CA GLU A 351 30.94 9.77 3.36
C GLU A 351 29.72 9.86 2.42
N ALA A 352 29.38 8.76 1.76
CA ALA A 352 28.21 8.67 0.88
C ALA A 352 26.90 8.88 1.66
N PHE A 353 26.74 8.20 2.79
CA PHE A 353 25.54 8.32 3.62
C PHE A 353 25.43 9.71 4.25
N MET A 354 26.48 10.17 4.90
CA MET A 354 26.50 11.48 5.55
C MET A 354 26.40 12.63 4.55
N GLY A 355 26.96 12.48 3.36
CA GLY A 355 26.77 13.42 2.25
C GLY A 355 25.32 13.49 1.82
N GLY A 356 24.69 12.33 1.57
CA GLY A 356 23.28 12.25 1.17
C GLY A 356 22.32 12.82 2.21
N PHE A 357 22.49 12.49 3.49
CA PHE A 357 21.62 12.99 4.54
C PHE A 357 21.80 14.49 4.79
N ARG A 358 23.04 15.00 4.72
CA ARG A 358 23.31 16.45 4.78
C ARG A 358 22.62 17.20 3.64
N GLU A 359 22.72 16.69 2.41
CA GLU A 359 22.01 17.29 1.28
C GLU A 359 20.50 17.32 1.51
N GLU A 360 19.93 16.24 2.06
CA GLU A 360 18.49 16.18 2.34
C GLU A 360 18.07 17.18 3.42
N ILE A 361 18.84 17.31 4.51
CA ILE A 361 18.63 18.37 5.53
C ILE A 361 18.62 19.75 4.86
N PHE A 362 19.59 20.02 3.98
CA PHE A 362 19.68 21.31 3.30
C PHE A 362 18.51 21.54 2.35
N ARG A 363 18.08 20.53 1.60
CA ARG A 363 16.90 20.62 0.73
C ARG A 363 15.66 20.95 1.54
N VAL A 364 15.41 20.23 2.63
CA VAL A 364 14.22 20.46 3.46
C VAL A 364 14.19 21.88 4.04
N ILE A 365 15.32 22.35 4.58
CA ILE A 365 15.42 23.73 5.10
C ILE A 365 15.19 24.73 3.96
N ASP A 366 15.89 24.59 2.84
CA ASP A 366 15.74 25.51 1.70
C ASP A 366 14.30 25.53 1.15
N ALA A 367 13.60 24.39 1.14
CA ALA A 367 12.20 24.28 0.71
C ALA A 367 11.24 25.03 1.65
N VAL A 368 11.38 24.83 2.96
CA VAL A 368 10.56 25.51 3.98
C VAL A 368 10.74 27.03 3.92
N HIS A 369 11.94 27.50 3.60
CA HIS A 369 12.25 28.93 3.42
C HIS A 369 11.86 29.47 2.04
N GLY A 370 11.17 28.68 1.20
CA GLY A 370 10.72 29.08 -0.13
C GLY A 370 11.87 29.39 -1.09
N ASN A 371 13.00 28.69 -0.95
CA ASN A 371 14.26 28.96 -1.63
C ASN A 371 14.87 27.70 -2.30
N LEU A 372 14.01 26.82 -2.83
CA LEU A 372 14.45 25.58 -3.47
C LEU A 372 13.77 25.35 -4.81
N GLU A 373 14.55 24.92 -5.79
CA GLU A 373 14.06 24.33 -7.04
C GLU A 373 14.68 22.95 -7.18
N LEU A 374 13.83 21.94 -7.33
CA LEU A 374 14.25 20.55 -7.48
C LEU A 374 13.90 20.02 -8.87
N PRO A 375 14.85 19.43 -9.61
CA PRO A 375 14.55 18.71 -10.84
C PRO A 375 13.74 17.45 -10.53
N ALA A 376 12.96 17.01 -11.51
CA ALA A 376 12.19 15.77 -11.40
C ALA A 376 13.11 14.55 -11.24
N ARG A 377 12.80 13.70 -10.24
CA ARG A 377 13.46 12.42 -10.00
C ARG A 377 12.40 11.38 -9.63
N PRO A 378 12.43 10.16 -10.19
CA PRO A 378 11.46 9.11 -9.84
C PRO A 378 11.42 8.86 -8.32
N GLY A 379 10.22 8.80 -7.75
CA GLY A 379 10.03 8.58 -6.31
C GLY A 379 10.44 9.76 -5.43
N HIS A 380 10.49 10.99 -5.96
CA HIS A 380 10.76 12.19 -5.17
C HIS A 380 9.90 13.38 -5.60
N ALA A 381 9.50 14.19 -4.63
CA ALA A 381 8.85 15.47 -4.88
C ALA A 381 9.81 16.40 -5.63
N HIS A 382 9.26 17.21 -6.55
CA HIS A 382 10.04 18.09 -7.41
C HIS A 382 9.28 19.38 -7.72
N GLY A 383 9.96 20.33 -8.38
CA GLY A 383 9.42 21.63 -8.73
C GLY A 383 9.97 22.76 -7.85
N ALA A 384 9.34 23.93 -7.98
CA ALA A 384 9.76 25.15 -7.27
C ALA A 384 9.02 25.30 -5.94
N TYR A 385 9.75 25.26 -4.84
CA TYR A 385 9.30 25.59 -3.49
C TYR A 385 9.49 27.08 -3.27
N ASP A 386 8.42 27.85 -3.50
CA ASP A 386 8.39 29.31 -3.40
C ASP A 386 7.46 29.83 -2.28
N ALA A 387 6.86 28.91 -1.52
CA ALA A 387 6.12 29.22 -0.31
C ALA A 387 7.07 29.30 0.88
N ASP A 388 7.42 30.53 1.29
CA ASP A 388 8.15 30.77 2.53
C ASP A 388 7.25 30.50 3.75
N LEU A 389 7.52 29.40 4.48
CA LEU A 389 6.79 28.94 5.67
C LEU A 389 7.56 29.22 6.97
N SER A 390 8.57 30.09 6.95
CA SER A 390 9.42 30.35 8.14
C SER A 390 8.61 30.71 9.39
N GLU A 391 7.47 31.40 9.25
CA GLU A 391 6.61 31.79 10.37
C GLU A 391 5.55 30.71 10.74
N ASP A 392 5.50 29.63 9.97
CA ASP A 392 4.53 28.54 10.08
C ASP A 392 5.16 27.23 10.57
N VAL A 393 6.48 27.17 10.72
CA VAL A 393 7.20 26.00 11.23
C VAL A 393 7.23 26.00 12.76
N LEU A 394 6.80 24.90 13.37
CA LEU A 394 6.94 24.66 14.81
C LEU A 394 8.32 24.10 15.14
N ALA A 395 8.78 23.10 14.38
CA ALA A 395 10.02 22.37 14.65
C ALA A 395 10.47 21.52 13.46
N PHE A 396 11.76 21.15 13.45
CA PHE A 396 12.31 20.11 12.59
C PHE A 396 12.50 18.81 13.37
N LEU A 397 12.24 17.68 12.71
CA LEU A 397 12.39 16.36 13.31
C LEU A 397 13.20 15.43 12.40
N LEU A 398 14.35 14.98 12.90
CA LEU A 398 15.31 14.23 12.09
C LEU A 398 15.14 12.72 12.27
N GLY A 399 15.36 11.98 11.18
CA GLY A 399 15.51 10.53 11.21
C GLY A 399 14.23 9.75 10.99
N ARG A 400 14.28 8.50 11.44
CA ARG A 400 13.22 7.50 11.30
C ARG A 400 13.16 6.66 12.57
N GLU A 401 12.31 5.62 12.55
CA GLU A 401 12.37 4.54 13.55
C GLU A 401 13.69 3.78 13.40
N TRP A 402 14.72 4.21 14.13
CA TRP A 402 16.03 3.56 14.14
C TRP A 402 15.91 2.14 14.70
N GLU A 403 16.57 1.17 14.07
CA GLU A 403 16.52 -0.23 14.51
C GLU A 403 17.63 -0.55 15.52
N PRO A 404 17.31 -1.24 16.64
CA PRO A 404 18.32 -1.56 17.66
C PRO A 404 19.52 -2.33 17.12
N TYR A 405 19.34 -3.28 16.20
CA TYR A 405 20.47 -4.00 15.61
C TYR A 405 21.48 -3.08 14.91
N SER A 406 21.01 -2.01 14.26
CA SER A 406 21.85 -1.10 13.49
C SER A 406 22.60 -0.16 14.44
N VAL A 407 21.91 0.32 15.48
CA VAL A 407 22.50 1.11 16.57
C VAL A 407 23.59 0.30 17.28
N ILE A 408 23.32 -0.95 17.67
CA ILE A 408 24.30 -1.84 18.31
C ILE A 408 25.53 -2.04 17.43
N ALA A 409 25.35 -2.25 16.12
CA ALA A 409 26.45 -2.43 15.19
C ALA A 409 27.36 -1.19 15.13
N TYR A 410 26.76 0.00 15.08
CA TYR A 410 27.49 1.27 15.07
C TYR A 410 28.22 1.54 16.39
N GLU A 411 27.52 1.38 17.52
CA GLU A 411 28.07 1.52 18.87
C GLU A 411 29.30 0.64 19.08
N LYS A 412 29.21 -0.63 18.67
CA LYS A 412 30.32 -1.58 18.77
C LYS A 412 31.53 -1.19 17.92
N ARG A 413 31.30 -0.58 16.76
CA ARG A 413 32.37 -0.12 15.85
C ARG A 413 33.13 1.06 16.44
N LYS A 414 32.42 2.01 17.05
CA LYS A 414 33.00 3.26 17.57
C LYS A 414 33.59 3.08 18.96
N GLY A 415 32.91 2.34 19.83
CA GLY A 415 33.33 1.97 21.17
C GLY A 415 33.27 3.11 22.21
N GLY A 416 32.74 2.81 23.39
CA GLY A 416 32.80 3.69 24.56
C GLY A 416 31.86 4.91 24.48
N LEU A 417 32.00 5.83 25.44
CA LEU A 417 31.29 7.11 25.42
C LEU A 417 31.97 8.09 24.46
N SER A 418 31.16 8.93 23.84
CA SER A 418 31.53 9.98 22.90
C SER A 418 31.13 11.37 23.43
N ARG A 419 31.64 12.41 22.78
CA ARG A 419 31.28 13.80 23.02
C ARG A 419 31.14 14.50 21.68
N TYR A 420 30.10 15.33 21.56
CA TYR A 420 29.93 16.24 20.44
C TYR A 420 29.82 17.67 20.95
N ALA A 421 30.59 18.59 20.38
CA ALA A 421 30.60 20.00 20.78
C ALA A 421 30.36 20.89 19.55
N GLY A 422 29.12 20.92 19.08
CA GLY A 422 28.68 21.74 17.97
C GLY A 422 28.49 23.21 18.33
N LYS A 423 28.09 24.01 17.34
CA LYS A 423 27.90 25.47 17.51
C LYS A 423 26.60 25.79 18.24
N TYR A 424 25.56 25.02 17.98
CA TYR A 424 24.17 25.18 18.40
C TYR A 424 23.68 24.00 19.27
N VAL A 425 24.17 22.79 19.02
CA VAL A 425 23.84 21.57 19.76
C VAL A 425 25.11 20.90 20.26
N LYS A 426 25.06 20.35 21.47
CA LYS A 426 26.14 19.59 22.08
C LYS A 426 25.61 18.28 22.67
N ALA A 427 26.50 17.31 22.82
CA ALA A 427 26.24 16.06 23.53
C ALA A 427 27.38 15.76 24.50
N GLU A 428 27.05 15.49 25.75
CA GLU A 428 28.01 15.21 26.83
C GLU A 428 27.65 13.86 27.48
N HIS A 429 28.66 13.04 27.77
CA HIS A 429 28.47 11.67 28.29
C HIS A 429 27.56 10.81 27.40
N ALA A 430 27.54 11.12 26.10
CA ALA A 430 26.66 10.50 25.14
C ALA A 430 27.31 9.24 24.57
N ARG A 431 26.50 8.31 24.09
CA ARG A 431 27.01 7.23 23.24
C ARG A 431 27.34 7.73 21.83
N PRO A 432 28.20 7.02 21.06
CA PRO A 432 28.52 7.31 19.67
C PRO A 432 27.30 7.67 18.81
N PHE A 433 26.21 6.93 18.87
CA PHE A 433 25.01 7.16 18.08
C PHE A 433 24.28 8.46 18.51
N GLU A 434 24.21 8.72 19.81
CA GLU A 434 23.65 9.97 20.34
C GLU A 434 24.50 11.19 19.94
N ALA A 435 25.83 11.07 19.99
CA ALA A 435 26.75 12.11 19.52
C ALA A 435 26.61 12.34 17.99
N TRP A 436 26.37 11.28 17.23
CA TRP A 436 26.07 11.36 15.80
C TRP A 436 24.74 12.09 15.54
N LEU A 437 23.66 11.74 16.24
CA LEU A 437 22.38 12.46 16.17
C LEU A 437 22.51 13.94 16.56
N ALA A 438 23.29 14.25 17.60
CA ALA A 438 23.58 15.62 18.02
C ALA A 438 24.25 16.42 16.90
N SER A 439 25.14 15.78 16.13
CA SER A 439 25.80 16.44 14.99
C SER A 439 24.85 16.80 13.85
N LEU A 440 23.82 15.98 13.60
CA LEU A 440 22.79 16.26 12.61
C LEU A 440 21.84 17.37 13.08
N CYS A 441 21.51 17.38 14.38
CA CYS A 441 20.73 18.46 14.98
C CYS A 441 21.49 19.79 14.90
N ASP A 442 22.80 19.78 15.19
CA ASP A 442 23.67 20.97 15.06
C ASP A 442 23.72 21.47 13.62
N LEU A 443 23.90 20.57 12.66
CA LEU A 443 23.93 20.87 11.23
C LEU A 443 22.63 21.52 10.74
N THR A 444 21.49 21.03 11.23
CA THR A 444 20.15 21.57 10.91
C THR A 444 20.01 22.99 11.44
N ALA A 445 20.30 23.20 12.74
CA ALA A 445 20.26 24.52 13.36
C ALA A 445 21.28 25.49 12.73
N GLN A 446 22.45 24.98 12.34
CA GLN A 446 23.49 25.75 11.66
C GLN A 446 23.03 26.23 10.30
N ARG A 447 22.54 25.33 9.45
CA ARG A 447 22.07 25.67 8.10
C ARG A 447 20.99 26.73 8.16
N GLU A 448 20.00 26.55 9.03
CA GLU A 448 18.90 27.50 9.14
C GLU A 448 19.37 28.87 9.68
N THR A 449 20.16 28.87 10.75
CA THR A 449 20.62 30.12 11.38
C THR A 449 21.54 30.91 10.46
N GLU A 450 22.47 30.26 9.77
CA GLU A 450 23.50 30.93 8.99
C GLU A 450 22.98 31.39 7.62
N GLN A 451 22.11 30.61 6.99
CA GLN A 451 21.56 30.96 5.68
C GLN A 451 20.38 31.94 5.78
N TYR A 452 19.48 31.74 6.75
CA TYR A 452 18.16 32.39 6.80
C TYR A 452 17.94 33.26 8.05
N ARG A 453 18.88 33.25 9.00
CA ARG A 453 18.74 33.96 10.30
C ARG A 453 17.45 33.59 11.02
N TRP A 454 17.06 32.33 10.89
CA TRP A 454 15.94 31.72 11.61
C TRP A 454 16.46 30.63 12.53
N GLN A 455 15.72 30.38 13.61
CA GLN A 455 15.90 29.21 14.45
C GLN A 455 14.54 28.63 14.80
N HIS A 456 14.36 27.35 14.51
CA HIS A 456 13.27 26.52 15.04
C HIS A 456 13.83 25.42 15.94
N PRO A 457 13.04 24.93 16.92
CA PRO A 457 13.39 23.75 17.70
C PRO A 457 13.74 22.56 16.80
N VAL A 458 14.74 21.79 17.23
CA VAL A 458 15.17 20.57 16.53
C VAL A 458 15.08 19.38 17.49
N GLY A 459 14.59 18.25 16.99
CA GLY A 459 14.61 16.97 17.68
C GLY A 459 14.91 15.84 16.69
N TYR A 460 14.97 14.61 17.19
CA TYR A 460 15.03 13.40 16.38
C TYR A 460 13.89 12.45 16.76
N VAL A 461 13.48 11.59 15.82
CA VAL A 461 12.52 10.52 16.07
C VAL A 461 13.23 9.37 16.79
N SER A 462 12.65 8.90 17.90
CA SER A 462 12.99 7.62 18.52
C SER A 462 11.77 6.69 18.54
N TRP A 463 12.03 5.39 18.66
CA TRP A 463 11.03 4.34 18.79
C TRP A 463 11.13 3.73 20.20
N PRO A 464 10.05 3.20 20.81
CA PRO A 464 10.11 2.70 22.19
C PRO A 464 11.13 1.58 22.38
N THR A 465 11.47 0.84 21.33
CA THR A 465 12.50 -0.22 21.41
C THR A 465 13.90 0.30 21.76
N LEU A 466 14.10 1.62 21.65
CA LEU A 466 15.32 2.35 21.96
C LEU A 466 15.07 3.40 23.06
N ASP A 467 13.96 3.31 23.78
CA ASP A 467 13.70 4.23 24.88
C ASP A 467 14.73 4.04 26.01
N PRO A 468 14.95 5.08 26.85
CA PRO A 468 15.96 5.03 27.92
C PRO A 468 15.48 4.29 29.18
N LEU A 469 14.32 3.61 29.13
CA LEU A 469 13.78 2.88 30.26
C LEU A 469 14.19 1.41 30.17
N HIS A 470 14.37 0.76 31.32
CA HIS A 470 14.68 -0.67 31.38
C HIS A 470 13.44 -1.52 31.66
N HIS A 471 13.21 -2.53 30.82
CA HIS A 471 12.00 -3.35 30.80
C HIS A 471 12.31 -4.83 31.07
N VAL A 472 11.91 -5.33 32.23
CA VAL A 472 12.24 -6.71 32.64
C VAL A 472 11.56 -7.77 31.76
N THR A 473 10.43 -7.42 31.14
CA THR A 473 9.64 -8.32 30.28
C THR A 473 10.23 -8.48 28.88
N GLU A 474 11.22 -7.67 28.52
CA GLU A 474 11.72 -7.54 27.15
C GLU A 474 13.08 -8.23 26.97
N ALA A 475 13.16 -9.56 27.13
CA ALA A 475 14.42 -10.27 26.90
C ALA A 475 14.89 -10.15 25.44
N THR A 476 16.20 -9.99 25.25
CA THR A 476 16.85 -10.10 23.93
C THR A 476 16.77 -11.54 23.41
N ALA A 477 16.94 -11.73 22.10
CA ALA A 477 16.97 -13.04 21.47
C ALA A 477 18.07 -13.94 22.06
N ALA A 478 19.21 -13.37 22.46
CA ALA A 478 20.29 -14.12 23.11
C ALA A 478 19.91 -14.57 24.53
N GLU A 479 19.33 -13.67 25.33
CA GLU A 479 18.85 -13.98 26.69
C GLU A 479 17.73 -15.04 26.66
N GLU A 480 16.72 -14.84 25.81
CA GLU A 480 15.61 -15.79 25.65
C GLU A 480 16.11 -17.15 25.15
N THR A 481 17.03 -17.18 24.18
CA THR A 481 17.65 -18.43 23.70
C THR A 481 18.39 -19.17 24.82
N ALA A 482 19.11 -18.45 25.69
CA ALA A 482 19.81 -19.04 26.82
C ALA A 482 18.82 -19.65 27.82
N LEU A 483 17.74 -18.93 28.16
CA LEU A 483 16.68 -19.41 29.05
C LEU A 483 15.99 -20.67 28.50
N ARG A 484 15.62 -20.66 27.23
CA ARG A 484 15.00 -21.83 26.55
C ARG A 484 15.94 -23.05 26.57
N ARG A 485 17.23 -22.85 26.28
CA ARG A 485 18.24 -23.94 26.35
C ARG A 485 18.39 -24.50 27.76
N GLN A 486 18.42 -23.65 28.79
CA GLN A 486 18.51 -24.08 30.19
C GLN A 486 17.30 -24.94 30.59
N ARG A 487 16.14 -24.69 30.01
CA ARG A 487 14.89 -25.45 30.22
C ARG A 487 14.75 -26.69 29.35
N GLY A 488 15.74 -26.99 28.50
CA GLY A 488 15.71 -28.14 27.58
C GLY A 488 14.79 -27.95 26.37
N GLU A 489 14.32 -26.73 26.11
CA GLU A 489 13.54 -26.40 24.92
C GLU A 489 14.43 -26.39 23.67
N LYS A 490 13.92 -26.93 22.56
CA LYS A 490 14.59 -26.89 21.26
C LYS A 490 13.94 -25.83 20.38
N LEU A 491 14.69 -24.77 20.07
CA LEU A 491 14.30 -23.80 19.05
C LEU A 491 14.44 -24.44 17.66
N THR A 492 13.32 -24.59 16.96
CA THR A 492 13.30 -25.04 15.56
C THR A 492 13.51 -23.88 14.59
N GLU A 493 13.30 -22.65 15.03
CA GLU A 493 13.48 -21.41 14.28
C GLU A 493 14.20 -20.35 15.12
N PRO A 494 14.94 -19.41 14.50
CA PRO A 494 15.48 -18.26 15.20
C PRO A 494 14.35 -17.39 15.77
N ILE A 495 14.56 -16.82 16.96
CA ILE A 495 13.68 -15.79 17.50
C ILE A 495 13.84 -14.55 16.61
N LEU A 496 12.73 -14.13 15.98
CA LEU A 496 12.66 -12.93 15.15
C LEU A 496 12.24 -11.76 16.04
N GLU A 497 13.20 -11.21 16.78
CA GLU A 497 13.03 -10.03 17.64
C GLU A 497 14.07 -8.97 17.25
N TYR A 498 13.72 -7.71 17.43
CA TYR A 498 14.63 -6.59 17.14
C TYR A 498 15.63 -6.31 18.26
N ASP A 499 15.69 -7.19 19.27
CA ASP A 499 16.42 -6.96 20.51
C ASP A 499 16.02 -5.60 21.13
N ASN A 500 14.70 -5.40 21.27
CA ASN A 500 14.13 -4.25 21.97
C ASN A 500 14.75 -4.13 23.36
N ASP A 501 15.05 -2.91 23.83
CA ASP A 501 15.70 -2.66 25.13
C ASP A 501 17.08 -3.35 25.28
N ALA A 502 17.78 -3.66 24.19
CA ALA A 502 19.19 -4.11 24.23
C ALA A 502 20.18 -2.95 24.19
N VAL A 503 19.74 -1.82 23.64
CA VAL A 503 20.44 -0.53 23.60
C VAL A 503 19.36 0.53 23.66
N ASP A 504 19.68 1.67 24.25
CA ASP A 504 18.81 2.83 24.31
C ASP A 504 19.38 4.00 23.49
N ILE A 505 18.60 5.07 23.34
CA ILE A 505 19.05 6.38 22.87
C ILE A 505 18.42 7.42 23.79
N ASP A 506 19.23 8.08 24.63
CA ASP A 506 18.73 9.03 25.62
C ASP A 506 18.88 10.47 25.14
N ALA A 507 17.75 11.13 24.89
CA ALA A 507 17.69 12.53 24.50
C ALA A 507 18.18 13.50 25.60
N LEU A 508 18.34 13.06 26.85
CA LEU A 508 18.92 13.87 27.92
C LEU A 508 20.43 14.10 27.76
N HIS A 509 21.12 13.27 26.98
CA HIS A 509 22.54 13.46 26.69
C HIS A 509 22.79 14.56 25.64
N ILE A 510 21.75 15.07 24.99
CA ILE A 510 21.82 16.12 23.97
C ILE A 510 21.20 17.41 24.50
N ALA A 511 21.89 18.53 24.31
CA ALA A 511 21.46 19.84 24.78
C ALA A 511 21.77 20.95 23.77
N ALA A 512 20.95 22.01 23.80
CA ALA A 512 21.25 23.25 23.09
C ALA A 512 22.40 24.02 23.76
N THR A 513 23.17 24.75 22.97
CA THR A 513 24.12 25.77 23.45
C THR A 513 23.43 27.11 23.61
N ASP A 514 24.09 28.09 24.24
CA ASP A 514 23.56 29.46 24.39
C ASP A 514 23.28 30.16 23.03
N ARG A 515 23.88 29.67 21.94
CA ARG A 515 23.66 30.19 20.59
C ARG A 515 22.38 29.66 19.95
N PHE A 516 21.81 28.58 20.47
CA PHE A 516 20.60 27.97 19.92
C PHE A 516 19.41 28.23 20.82
N ARG A 517 18.81 29.40 20.63
CA ARG A 517 17.75 29.91 21.51
C ARG A 517 16.40 29.23 21.27
N ALA A 518 16.23 28.56 20.13
CA ALA A 518 15.03 27.78 19.84
C ALA A 518 15.05 26.40 20.54
N GLY A 519 16.22 25.82 20.78
CA GLY A 519 16.39 24.69 21.69
C GLY A 519 16.15 23.29 21.11
N PHE A 520 16.35 22.27 21.95
CA PHE A 520 16.29 20.85 21.60
C PHE A 520 15.22 20.12 22.43
N PHE A 521 14.47 19.19 21.81
CA PHE A 521 13.40 18.42 22.44
C PHE A 521 13.45 16.94 22.07
N ALA A 522 12.79 16.10 22.88
CA ALA A 522 12.69 14.66 22.65
C ALA A 522 11.38 14.31 21.92
N ALA A 523 11.44 13.34 21.01
CA ALA A 523 10.27 12.83 20.32
C ALA A 523 10.29 11.31 20.19
N TYR A 524 9.19 10.68 20.56
CA TYR A 524 9.02 9.23 20.49
C TYR A 524 7.78 8.90 19.67
N HIS A 525 7.83 7.87 18.84
CA HIS A 525 6.61 7.14 18.50
C HIS A 525 6.24 6.30 19.73
N ALA A 526 4.94 6.12 20.01
CA ALA A 526 4.50 5.26 21.10
C ALA A 526 3.07 4.77 20.82
N TYR A 527 2.93 3.46 20.59
CA TYR A 527 1.65 2.81 20.34
C TYR A 527 1.23 1.97 21.56
N PRO A 528 -0.07 1.84 21.86
CA PRO A 528 -0.53 1.21 23.12
C PRO A 528 -0.34 -0.31 23.18
N TYR A 529 0.02 -0.94 22.06
CA TYR A 529 0.05 -2.40 21.90
C TYR A 529 1.44 -2.97 21.63
N TYR A 530 2.46 -2.16 21.32
CA TYR A 530 3.81 -2.65 20.98
C TYR A 530 4.86 -1.60 21.38
N PRO A 531 6.06 -1.99 21.86
CA PRO A 531 6.60 -3.35 22.05
C PRO A 531 5.90 -4.15 23.15
N GLU A 532 6.29 -5.42 23.37
CA GLU A 532 5.62 -6.29 24.33
C GLU A 532 5.69 -5.76 25.77
N PHE A 533 6.72 -4.99 26.15
CA PHE A 533 6.70 -4.31 27.46
C PHE A 533 5.51 -3.34 27.65
N MET A 534 4.92 -2.77 26.59
CA MET A 534 3.66 -2.01 26.69
C MET A 534 2.52 -2.87 27.22
N VAL A 535 2.52 -4.15 26.86
CA VAL A 535 1.45 -5.11 27.17
C VAL A 535 1.73 -5.84 28.48
N LEU A 536 3.00 -6.19 28.71
CA LEU A 536 3.41 -7.17 29.70
C LEU A 536 4.03 -6.56 30.96
N ASP A 537 4.64 -5.37 30.91
CA ASP A 537 5.38 -4.86 32.05
C ASP A 537 4.42 -4.55 33.23
N PRO A 538 4.59 -5.23 34.38
CA PRO A 538 3.74 -5.02 35.55
C PRO A 538 3.71 -3.55 35.99
N LYS A 539 4.79 -2.78 35.79
CA LYS A 539 4.85 -1.35 36.14
C LYS A 539 3.73 -0.55 35.47
N TYR A 540 3.42 -0.87 34.22
CA TYR A 540 2.44 -0.13 33.43
C TYR A 540 1.01 -0.62 33.71
N SER A 541 0.83 -1.91 33.96
CA SER A 541 -0.49 -2.50 34.27
C SER A 541 -1.16 -1.97 35.53
N GLN A 542 -0.41 -1.32 36.44
CA GLN A 542 -0.96 -0.72 37.65
C GLN A 542 -1.49 0.71 37.44
N ALA A 543 -1.18 1.34 36.30
CA ALA A 543 -1.59 2.70 36.01
C ALA A 543 -3.08 2.79 35.65
N GLN A 544 -3.70 3.89 36.05
CA GLN A 544 -5.09 4.21 35.74
C GLN A 544 -5.18 5.66 35.29
N ASP A 545 -5.96 5.88 34.24
CA ASP A 545 -6.39 7.20 33.78
C ASP A 545 -7.85 7.47 34.23
N ALA A 546 -8.48 8.51 33.67
CA ALA A 546 -9.85 8.87 34.00
C ALA A 546 -10.92 7.84 33.56
N GLU A 547 -10.58 6.92 32.65
CA GLU A 547 -11.47 5.90 32.08
C GLU A 547 -11.18 4.49 32.62
N GLY A 548 -10.13 4.31 33.42
CA GLY A 548 -9.79 3.07 34.11
C GLY A 548 -8.33 2.65 33.87
N PRO A 549 -8.01 1.34 33.97
CA PRO A 549 -6.66 0.84 33.71
C PRO A 549 -6.13 1.25 32.33
N SER A 550 -4.87 1.67 32.26
CA SER A 550 -4.19 2.04 31.01
C SER A 550 -2.69 1.80 31.11
N ASN A 551 -2.20 0.75 30.44
CA ASN A 551 -0.77 0.49 30.35
C ASN A 551 -0.06 1.63 29.60
N TYR A 552 -0.69 2.15 28.56
CA TYR A 552 -0.14 3.25 27.76
C TYR A 552 0.11 4.48 28.63
N PHE A 553 -0.86 4.87 29.46
CA PHE A 553 -0.68 5.96 30.42
C PHE A 553 0.47 5.71 31.40
N GLY A 554 0.58 4.49 31.92
CA GLY A 554 1.69 4.09 32.80
C GLY A 554 3.07 4.25 32.14
N TYR A 555 3.18 3.86 30.87
CA TYR A 555 4.40 4.09 30.08
C TYR A 555 4.70 5.58 29.90
N LEU A 556 3.70 6.37 29.51
CA LEU A 556 3.86 7.81 29.31
C LEU A 556 4.33 8.52 30.59
N GLN A 557 3.82 8.11 31.76
CA GLN A 557 4.26 8.63 33.05
C GLN A 557 5.72 8.28 33.34
N ALA A 558 6.14 7.03 33.07
CA ALA A 558 7.53 6.60 33.25
C ALA A 558 8.48 7.37 32.33
N LEU A 559 8.11 7.52 31.05
CA LEU A 559 8.87 8.30 30.07
C LEU A 559 8.97 9.77 30.48
N LYS A 560 7.85 10.39 30.89
CA LYS A 560 7.86 11.78 31.36
C LYS A 560 8.73 11.95 32.61
N ALA A 561 8.67 11.01 33.55
CA ALA A 561 9.48 11.05 34.77
C ALA A 561 10.99 11.00 34.46
N HIS A 562 11.40 10.22 33.45
CA HIS A 562 12.79 10.21 32.96
C HIS A 562 13.22 11.58 32.43
N HIS A 563 12.44 12.15 31.51
CA HIS A 563 12.79 13.40 30.82
C HIS A 563 12.63 14.68 31.66
N ARG A 564 11.92 14.63 32.79
CA ARG A 564 11.71 15.78 33.70
C ARG A 564 11.14 16.99 32.93
N ASP A 565 11.86 18.11 32.91
CA ASP A 565 11.46 19.35 32.25
C ASP A 565 11.82 19.40 30.75
N GLN A 566 12.50 18.40 30.19
CA GLN A 566 12.68 18.35 28.75
C GLN A 566 11.31 18.16 28.06
N PRO A 567 10.97 18.94 27.03
CA PRO A 567 9.75 18.70 26.27
C PRO A 567 9.82 17.34 25.55
N VAL A 568 8.77 16.53 25.72
CA VAL A 568 8.62 15.22 25.08
C VAL A 568 7.36 15.23 24.24
N ILE A 569 7.50 14.96 22.94
CA ILE A 569 6.36 14.84 22.02
C ILE A 569 6.18 13.36 21.69
N ILE A 570 4.93 12.87 21.73
CA ILE A 570 4.59 11.62 21.08
C ILE A 570 4.32 11.93 19.62
N ALA A 571 5.32 11.72 18.76
CA ALA A 571 5.27 12.09 17.35
C ALA A 571 4.40 11.14 16.52
N GLU A 572 4.10 9.96 17.04
CA GLU A 572 3.10 9.03 16.50
C GLU A 572 2.46 8.20 17.60
N PHE A 573 1.14 8.06 17.50
CA PHE A 573 0.32 7.13 18.27
C PHE A 573 -1.02 6.94 17.55
N GLY A 574 -1.77 5.93 17.93
CA GLY A 574 -3.13 5.69 17.44
C GLY A 574 -3.46 4.21 17.36
N VAL A 575 -4.69 3.89 16.98
CA VAL A 575 -5.10 2.53 16.62
C VAL A 575 -5.83 2.51 15.28
N PRO A 576 -5.81 1.40 14.51
CA PRO A 576 -6.50 1.34 13.22
C PRO A 576 -7.93 0.80 13.33
N SER A 577 -8.76 1.15 12.34
CA SER A 577 -10.15 0.68 12.16
C SER A 577 -10.26 -0.50 11.19
N SER A 578 -9.55 -1.60 11.45
CA SER A 578 -9.51 -2.80 10.60
C SER A 578 -10.35 -3.95 11.16
N ARG A 579 -10.69 -4.92 10.30
CA ARG A 579 -11.26 -6.21 10.75
C ARG A 579 -10.19 -7.11 11.38
N GLY A 580 -8.97 -7.10 10.82
CA GLY A 580 -7.86 -7.90 11.32
C GLY A 580 -7.19 -7.28 12.55
N ILE A 581 -6.78 -8.13 13.50
CA ILE A 581 -5.93 -7.75 14.63
C ILE A 581 -4.53 -8.29 14.37
N ALA A 582 -3.54 -7.39 14.38
CA ALA A 582 -2.13 -7.74 14.25
C ALA A 582 -1.49 -8.03 15.61
N HIS A 583 -1.92 -7.34 16.66
CA HIS A 583 -1.38 -7.47 18.02
C HIS A 583 -2.48 -7.23 19.07
N LEU A 584 -2.56 -8.10 20.07
CA LEU A 584 -3.50 -7.98 21.18
C LEU A 584 -2.93 -7.10 22.30
N GLN A 585 -3.84 -6.51 23.07
CA GLN A 585 -3.56 -5.51 24.10
C GLN A 585 -4.64 -5.65 25.20
N PRO A 586 -4.30 -5.62 26.51
CA PRO A 586 -5.21 -6.12 27.55
C PRO A 586 -6.45 -5.26 27.79
N GLN A 587 -6.39 -3.96 27.48
CA GLN A 587 -7.49 -3.00 27.60
C GLN A 587 -8.28 -2.81 26.30
N GLY A 588 -8.06 -3.66 25.29
CA GLY A 588 -8.78 -3.59 24.02
C GLY A 588 -8.24 -2.54 23.06
N GLN A 589 -7.07 -1.94 23.33
CA GLN A 589 -6.39 -0.98 22.44
C GLN A 589 -5.50 -1.73 21.45
N HIS A 590 -6.09 -2.65 20.70
CA HIS A 590 -5.37 -3.60 19.86
C HIS A 590 -4.71 -2.93 18.63
N HIS A 591 -3.77 -3.60 17.99
CA HIS A 591 -3.34 -3.21 16.65
C HIS A 591 -4.39 -3.71 15.63
N GLY A 592 -5.54 -3.04 15.57
CA GLY A 592 -6.67 -3.37 14.70
C GLY A 592 -7.84 -4.05 15.41
N GLY A 593 -8.83 -4.53 14.65
CA GLY A 593 -10.05 -5.15 15.20
C GLY A 593 -11.11 -4.16 15.69
N HIS A 594 -11.00 -2.89 15.33
CA HIS A 594 -11.91 -1.83 15.73
C HIS A 594 -12.79 -1.37 14.57
N ASN A 595 -14.06 -1.10 14.85
CA ASN A 595 -14.85 -0.25 13.95
C ASN A 595 -14.40 1.23 14.07
N THR A 596 -14.87 2.08 13.16
CA THR A 596 -14.53 3.51 13.13
C THR A 596 -14.90 4.25 14.42
N VAL A 597 -16.02 3.91 15.06
CA VAL A 597 -16.43 4.51 16.34
C VAL A 597 -15.49 4.12 17.48
N GLN A 598 -15.07 2.85 17.55
CA GLN A 598 -14.14 2.34 18.54
C GLN A 598 -12.76 2.97 18.38
N GLN A 599 -12.25 3.07 17.15
CA GLN A 599 -11.01 3.78 16.84
C GLN A 599 -11.05 5.20 17.41
N GLY A 600 -12.08 5.99 17.08
CA GLY A 600 -12.18 7.37 17.54
C GLY A 600 -12.22 7.52 19.06
N LYS A 601 -12.88 6.60 19.77
CA LYS A 601 -12.91 6.60 21.25
C LYS A 601 -11.53 6.32 21.84
N ILE A 602 -10.81 5.34 21.29
CA ILE A 602 -9.47 4.98 21.74
C ILE A 602 -8.51 6.13 21.45
N ASP A 603 -8.46 6.65 20.22
CA ASP A 603 -7.57 7.76 19.85
C ASP A 603 -7.83 9.03 20.67
N ALA A 604 -9.11 9.32 20.96
CA ALA A 604 -9.50 10.39 21.86
C ALA A 604 -8.95 10.20 23.29
N ARG A 605 -8.99 8.96 23.81
CA ARG A 605 -8.41 8.62 25.12
C ARG A 605 -6.89 8.74 25.11
N LEU A 606 -6.21 8.24 24.08
CA LEU A 606 -4.75 8.34 23.95
C LEU A 606 -4.28 9.81 23.93
N PHE A 607 -5.02 10.71 23.27
CA PHE A 607 -4.74 12.16 23.34
C PHE A 607 -4.83 12.72 24.76
N ARG A 608 -5.86 12.30 25.53
CA ARG A 608 -6.02 12.69 26.95
C ARG A 608 -4.89 12.13 27.80
N ASP A 609 -4.52 10.86 27.62
CA ASP A 609 -3.42 10.22 28.34
C ASP A 609 -2.10 10.97 28.13
N ILE A 610 -1.79 11.37 26.89
CA ILE A 610 -0.59 12.17 26.58
C ILE A 610 -0.63 13.54 27.27
N HIS A 611 -1.81 14.18 27.28
CA HIS A 611 -2.00 15.46 27.96
C HIS A 611 -1.82 15.34 29.48
N ASP A 612 -2.51 14.38 30.09
CA ASP A 612 -2.60 14.20 31.54
C ASP A 612 -1.30 13.63 32.12
N ALA A 613 -0.51 12.90 31.32
CA ALA A 613 0.84 12.49 31.69
C ALA A 613 1.84 13.67 31.66
N GLY A 614 1.43 14.85 31.17
CA GLY A 614 2.22 16.07 31.21
C GLY A 614 3.20 16.25 30.04
N LEU A 615 3.10 15.45 28.98
CA LEU A 615 3.96 15.54 27.79
C LEU A 615 3.65 16.81 26.96
N ALA A 616 4.58 17.22 26.09
CA ALA A 616 4.46 18.42 25.26
C ALA A 616 3.32 18.35 24.24
N GLY A 617 2.96 17.14 23.82
CA GLY A 617 1.76 16.85 23.06
C GLY A 617 1.88 15.60 22.21
N GLY A 618 0.84 15.34 21.44
CA GLY A 618 0.70 14.14 20.62
C GLY A 618 0.40 14.47 19.17
N ILE A 619 0.89 13.65 18.26
CA ILE A 619 0.60 13.72 16.83
C ILE A 619 0.02 12.38 16.38
N LEU A 620 -1.27 12.36 16.05
CA LEU A 620 -2.01 11.14 15.71
C LEU A 620 -1.53 10.56 14.38
N PHE A 621 -1.37 9.24 14.32
CA PHE A 621 -1.19 8.46 13.10
C PHE A 621 -2.55 7.83 12.73
N ALA A 622 -3.25 8.29 11.69
CA ALA A 622 -2.85 9.33 10.72
C ALA A 622 -4.05 10.09 10.13
N TRP A 623 -3.78 11.05 9.23
CA TRP A 623 -4.83 11.79 8.53
C TRP A 623 -5.66 10.89 7.61
N MET A 624 -5.02 10.03 6.81
CA MET A 624 -5.70 9.21 5.80
C MET A 624 -5.25 7.74 5.84
N ASP A 625 -6.12 6.86 5.35
CA ASP A 625 -5.80 5.45 5.10
C ASP A 625 -4.83 5.32 3.92
N GLU A 626 -3.89 4.37 4.01
CA GLU A 626 -2.81 4.18 3.04
C GLU A 626 -2.71 2.69 2.65
N TRP A 627 -3.24 2.33 1.48
CA TRP A 627 -3.37 0.93 1.05
C TRP A 627 -2.04 0.22 0.78
N PHE A 628 -0.95 0.95 0.53
CA PHE A 628 0.36 0.34 0.27
C PHE A 628 0.98 -0.33 1.53
N LYS A 629 0.46 0.00 2.71
CA LYS A 629 1.05 -0.44 3.98
C LYS A 629 0.75 -1.90 4.26
N ARG A 630 1.66 -2.52 5.02
CA ARG A 630 1.57 -3.94 5.37
C ARG A 630 1.99 -4.26 6.79
N ASN A 631 1.26 -5.15 7.46
CA ASN A 631 1.69 -5.73 8.73
C ASN A 631 2.32 -7.13 8.61
N TRP A 632 3.06 -7.54 9.63
CA TRP A 632 3.82 -8.80 9.66
C TRP A 632 2.99 -10.07 9.48
N LEU A 633 1.68 -10.06 9.78
CA LEU A 633 0.82 -11.23 9.59
C LEU A 633 0.37 -11.43 8.15
N VAL A 634 0.43 -10.41 7.30
CA VAL A 634 -0.09 -10.47 5.91
C VAL A 634 0.98 -10.22 4.85
N MET A 635 2.11 -9.59 5.21
CA MET A 635 3.22 -9.29 4.27
C MET A 635 3.72 -10.51 3.47
N ALA A 636 3.68 -11.72 4.03
CA ALA A 636 4.08 -12.94 3.34
C ALA A 636 3.01 -13.47 2.37
N TYR A 637 1.77 -13.00 2.49
CA TYR A 637 0.59 -13.52 1.81
C TYR A 637 -0.01 -12.55 0.80
N GLU A 638 0.34 -11.27 0.86
CA GLU A 638 -0.04 -10.29 -0.16
C GLU A 638 0.95 -10.31 -1.32
N ALA A 639 0.57 -11.04 -2.36
CA ALA A 639 1.43 -11.36 -3.48
C ALA A 639 0.66 -11.27 -4.82
N PRO A 640 1.26 -10.64 -5.85
CA PRO A 640 2.64 -10.15 -5.89
C PRO A 640 2.81 -8.78 -5.18
N ALA A 641 3.99 -8.55 -4.61
CA ALA A 641 4.22 -7.43 -3.69
C ALA A 641 4.09 -6.04 -4.36
N ASP A 642 4.32 -5.95 -5.66
CA ASP A 642 4.21 -4.73 -6.47
C ASP A 642 2.76 -4.34 -6.81
N ARG A 643 1.77 -5.12 -6.37
CA ARG A 643 0.34 -4.87 -6.60
C ARG A 643 -0.46 -4.59 -5.34
N ASN A 644 0.18 -4.63 -4.17
CA ASN A 644 -0.47 -4.38 -2.89
C ASN A 644 -1.23 -3.02 -2.85
N PRO A 645 -0.73 -1.89 -3.40
CA PRO A 645 -1.48 -0.63 -3.35
C PRO A 645 -2.80 -0.63 -4.14
N LEU A 646 -3.03 -1.65 -4.98
CA LEU A 646 -4.20 -1.72 -5.87
C LEU A 646 -5.45 -2.24 -5.17
N TRP A 647 -5.39 -2.63 -3.89
CA TRP A 647 -6.56 -3.17 -3.21
C TRP A 647 -6.47 -2.94 -1.70
N LEU A 648 -7.62 -2.91 -1.03
CA LEU A 648 -7.69 -2.74 0.42
C LEU A 648 -7.83 -4.11 1.08
N ASN A 649 -6.81 -4.52 1.81
CA ASN A 649 -6.91 -5.70 2.66
C ASN A 649 -7.51 -5.31 4.01
N ALA A 650 -8.82 -5.58 4.22
CA ALA A 650 -9.48 -5.27 5.48
C ALA A 650 -8.93 -6.06 6.70
N LEU A 651 -8.15 -7.12 6.45
CA LEU A 651 -7.42 -7.86 7.49
C LEU A 651 -6.07 -7.21 7.85
N ASP A 652 -5.63 -6.21 7.09
CA ASP A 652 -4.43 -5.45 7.39
C ASP A 652 -4.74 -4.22 8.24
N ALA A 653 -4.26 -4.24 9.47
CA ALA A 653 -4.37 -3.13 10.41
C ALA A 653 -3.63 -1.87 9.90
N GLU A 654 -2.51 -2.02 9.20
CA GLU A 654 -1.66 -0.91 8.79
C GLU A 654 -2.28 -0.03 7.70
N GLN A 655 -3.24 -0.57 6.94
CA GLN A 655 -3.92 0.19 5.88
C GLN A 655 -5.02 1.13 6.41
N ASN A 656 -5.40 1.01 7.70
CA ASN A 656 -6.68 1.55 8.22
C ASN A 656 -6.53 2.56 9.39
N TYR A 657 -5.41 3.28 9.49
CA TYR A 657 -5.16 4.26 10.56
C TYR A 657 -5.85 5.62 10.38
N GLY A 658 -6.18 6.00 9.15
CA GLY A 658 -6.61 7.35 8.81
C GLY A 658 -7.90 7.77 9.50
N LEU A 659 -8.05 9.06 9.81
CA LEU A 659 -9.36 9.67 10.09
C LEU A 659 -10.17 9.91 8.80
N LEU A 660 -9.49 10.00 7.66
CA LEU A 660 -10.05 10.03 6.32
C LEU A 660 -9.90 8.65 5.68
N ALA A 661 -11.03 7.97 5.46
CA ALA A 661 -11.05 6.69 4.80
C ALA A 661 -10.88 6.83 3.29
N ALA A 662 -10.15 5.89 2.70
CA ALA A 662 -10.22 5.55 1.29
C ALA A 662 -11.05 4.27 1.14
N TRP A 663 -12.36 4.44 0.89
CA TRP A 663 -13.27 3.31 0.74
C TRP A 663 -13.24 2.75 -0.69
N PRO A 664 -13.37 1.43 -0.87
CA PRO A 664 -13.38 0.80 -2.19
C PRO A 664 -14.63 1.22 -2.99
N GLY A 665 -14.55 1.14 -4.31
CA GLY A 665 -15.61 1.60 -5.21
C GLY A 665 -15.67 3.12 -5.38
N SER A 666 -16.36 3.58 -6.42
CA SER A 666 -16.51 5.01 -6.74
C SER A 666 -17.81 5.24 -7.54
N PRO A 667 -18.56 6.35 -7.33
CA PRO A 667 -18.30 7.45 -6.36
C PRO A 667 -18.66 7.12 -4.91
N ASP A 668 -19.45 6.06 -4.72
CA ASP A 668 -19.89 5.54 -3.42
C ASP A 668 -19.62 4.03 -3.37
N TRP A 669 -20.02 3.40 -2.26
CA TRP A 669 -19.99 1.96 -2.09
C TRP A 669 -20.73 1.24 -3.21
N LYS A 670 -20.12 0.17 -3.73
CA LYS A 670 -20.77 -0.67 -4.73
C LYS A 670 -21.94 -1.44 -4.14
N ILE A 671 -21.79 -1.97 -2.93
CA ILE A 671 -22.83 -2.62 -2.14
C ILE A 671 -22.75 -2.08 -0.71
N THR A 672 -23.81 -1.44 -0.25
CA THR A 672 -24.00 -0.93 1.11
C THR A 672 -24.79 -1.98 1.89
N LEU A 673 -24.10 -2.85 2.63
CA LEU A 673 -24.68 -3.93 3.44
C LEU A 673 -25.70 -3.38 4.46
N ASP A 674 -26.96 -3.23 4.07
CA ASP A 674 -27.99 -2.52 4.83
C ASP A 674 -29.34 -3.25 4.90
N GLY A 675 -29.46 -4.39 4.23
CA GLY A 675 -30.68 -5.20 4.22
C GLY A 675 -31.82 -4.60 3.40
N LYS A 676 -31.58 -3.57 2.57
CA LYS A 676 -32.56 -3.00 1.63
C LYS A 676 -32.41 -3.59 0.23
N GLY A 677 -31.16 -3.81 -0.21
CA GLY A 677 -30.83 -4.57 -1.40
C GLY A 677 -31.09 -3.89 -2.75
N GLU A 678 -31.41 -2.58 -2.77
CA GLU A 678 -31.66 -1.77 -3.98
C GLU A 678 -30.40 -1.55 -4.83
N ASP A 679 -29.26 -1.49 -4.16
CA ASP A 679 -27.92 -1.32 -4.72
C ASP A 679 -27.42 -2.52 -5.54
N TRP A 680 -27.92 -3.73 -5.29
CA TRP A 680 -27.57 -4.91 -6.09
C TRP A 680 -27.96 -4.78 -7.56
N ASP A 681 -29.12 -4.17 -7.82
CA ASP A 681 -29.60 -3.90 -9.18
C ASP A 681 -28.80 -2.76 -9.82
N ALA A 682 -28.51 -1.70 -9.07
CA ALA A 682 -27.66 -0.60 -9.53
C ALA A 682 -26.24 -1.08 -9.86
N ALA A 683 -25.69 -2.01 -9.07
CA ALA A 683 -24.40 -2.65 -9.28
C ALA A 683 -24.41 -3.68 -10.43
N GLN A 684 -25.59 -3.97 -11.01
CA GLN A 684 -25.79 -4.99 -12.03
C GLN A 684 -25.20 -6.35 -11.62
N ALA A 685 -25.36 -6.70 -10.34
CA ALA A 685 -24.77 -7.90 -9.77
C ALA A 685 -25.37 -9.15 -10.44
N PRO A 686 -24.56 -10.01 -11.09
CA PRO A 686 -25.07 -11.18 -11.82
C PRO A 686 -25.62 -12.24 -10.87
N TYR A 687 -26.64 -12.95 -11.36
CA TYR A 687 -27.08 -14.20 -10.76
C TYR A 687 -26.11 -15.33 -11.11
N ILE A 688 -25.59 -16.01 -10.09
CA ILE A 688 -24.97 -17.34 -10.22
C ILE A 688 -26.05 -18.39 -10.33
N TYR A 689 -27.13 -18.21 -9.54
CA TYR A 689 -28.33 -19.01 -9.59
C TYR A 689 -29.55 -18.10 -9.60
N ASP A 690 -30.35 -18.15 -10.67
CA ASP A 690 -31.61 -17.40 -10.78
C ASP A 690 -32.80 -18.36 -10.76
N ARG A 691 -33.77 -18.09 -9.89
CA ARG A 691 -35.09 -18.72 -9.92
C ARG A 691 -36.12 -17.64 -10.22
N ALA A 692 -36.81 -17.76 -11.35
CA ALA A 692 -38.13 -17.15 -11.48
C ALA A 692 -39.03 -17.66 -10.33
N ALA A 693 -39.50 -16.76 -9.46
CA ALA A 693 -40.32 -17.07 -8.30
C ALA A 693 -41.54 -17.91 -8.71
N GLY A 694 -41.55 -19.22 -8.41
CA GLY A 694 -42.62 -20.07 -8.97
C GLY A 694 -42.74 -21.52 -8.54
N THR A 695 -42.00 -22.03 -7.55
CA THR A 695 -42.27 -23.38 -7.01
C THR A 695 -41.91 -23.46 -5.53
N PRO A 696 -42.81 -23.23 -4.58
CA PRO A 696 -42.46 -23.41 -3.17
C PRO A 696 -42.08 -24.88 -2.93
N ALA A 697 -40.87 -25.16 -2.43
CA ALA A 697 -40.50 -26.50 -1.97
C ALA A 697 -40.47 -26.54 -0.43
N ALA A 698 -41.45 -27.30 0.08
CA ALA A 698 -41.56 -28.01 1.36
C ALA A 698 -41.52 -27.25 2.72
N ALA A 699 -42.73 -26.87 3.15
CA ALA A 699 -43.28 -26.94 4.52
C ALA A 699 -42.28 -26.97 5.71
N GLY A 700 -42.14 -25.82 6.38
CA GLY A 700 -41.44 -25.65 7.67
C GLY A 700 -41.14 -24.17 7.98
N SER A 701 -40.47 -23.91 9.11
CA SER A 701 -40.00 -22.57 9.53
C SER A 701 -38.83 -22.04 8.68
N THR A 702 -38.04 -22.92 8.05
CA THR A 702 -36.89 -22.57 7.20
C THR A 702 -37.32 -22.11 5.80
N ARG A 703 -36.83 -20.94 5.34
CA ARG A 703 -37.08 -20.46 3.97
C ARG A 703 -36.25 -21.24 2.95
N GLY A 704 -36.87 -21.57 1.82
CA GLY A 704 -36.17 -22.16 0.67
C GLY A 704 -35.31 -21.14 -0.07
N LEU A 705 -34.49 -21.61 -1.00
CA LEU A 705 -33.54 -20.80 -1.77
C LEU A 705 -34.17 -20.33 -3.10
N ALA A 706 -34.16 -19.02 -3.31
CA ALA A 706 -34.62 -18.39 -4.54
C ALA A 706 -33.46 -18.06 -5.48
N GLY A 707 -32.32 -17.58 -4.99
CA GLY A 707 -31.22 -17.24 -5.88
C GLY A 707 -29.95 -16.88 -5.14
N LEU A 708 -28.86 -16.79 -5.90
CA LEU A 708 -27.59 -16.29 -5.40
C LEU A 708 -27.05 -15.27 -6.41
N ARG A 709 -26.87 -14.03 -5.97
CA ARG A 709 -26.14 -12.99 -6.70
C ARG A 709 -24.77 -12.79 -6.08
N VAL A 710 -23.79 -12.50 -6.93
CA VAL A 710 -22.41 -12.32 -6.49
C VAL A 710 -21.80 -11.12 -7.20
N THR A 711 -21.10 -10.28 -6.46
CA THR A 711 -20.32 -9.16 -6.99
C THR A 711 -19.11 -8.87 -6.11
N SER A 712 -18.20 -8.01 -6.55
CA SER A 712 -17.02 -7.66 -5.77
C SER A 712 -16.53 -6.24 -6.06
N ASP A 713 -15.65 -5.74 -5.20
CA ASP A 713 -14.92 -4.50 -5.36
C ASP A 713 -13.43 -4.66 -4.96
N GLU A 714 -12.74 -3.54 -4.79
CA GLU A 714 -11.32 -3.48 -4.47
C GLU A 714 -10.97 -4.03 -3.06
N ALA A 715 -11.93 -4.46 -2.24
CA ALA A 715 -11.70 -4.98 -0.89
C ALA A 715 -12.49 -6.25 -0.52
N TYR A 716 -13.69 -6.42 -1.09
CA TYR A 716 -14.64 -7.45 -0.67
C TYR A 716 -15.28 -8.23 -1.82
N LEU A 717 -15.61 -9.49 -1.53
CA LEU A 717 -16.60 -10.30 -2.22
C LEU A 717 -17.96 -10.13 -1.53
N TYR A 718 -19.02 -9.89 -2.30
CA TYR A 718 -20.39 -9.73 -1.82
C TYR A 718 -21.29 -10.86 -2.35
N LEU A 719 -22.12 -11.43 -1.47
CA LEU A 719 -23.13 -12.43 -1.80
C LEU A 719 -24.52 -11.94 -1.37
N LYS A 720 -25.52 -12.07 -2.24
CA LYS A 720 -26.95 -11.93 -1.87
C LYS A 720 -27.64 -13.26 -2.06
N LEU A 721 -28.06 -13.84 -0.95
CA LEU A 721 -28.84 -15.06 -0.94
C LEU A 721 -30.33 -14.71 -0.92
N ASP A 722 -30.98 -14.79 -2.08
CA ASP A 722 -32.42 -14.57 -2.19
C ASP A 722 -33.17 -15.80 -1.63
N LEU A 723 -34.21 -15.56 -0.82
CA LEU A 723 -34.98 -16.55 -0.10
C LEU A 723 -36.44 -16.56 -0.55
N ALA A 724 -37.07 -17.73 -0.53
CA ALA A 724 -38.46 -17.88 -0.88
C ALA A 724 -39.37 -17.58 0.34
N GLY A 725 -39.93 -16.37 0.40
CA GLY A 725 -40.95 -16.00 1.39
C GLY A 725 -40.81 -14.56 1.89
N SER A 726 -41.60 -14.20 2.89
CA SER A 726 -41.54 -12.91 3.57
C SER A 726 -41.84 -13.03 5.08
N GLY A 727 -41.40 -12.05 5.86
CA GLY A 727 -41.37 -12.03 7.32
C GLY A 727 -40.05 -12.56 7.89
N ALA A 728 -39.68 -12.06 9.08
CA ALA A 728 -38.40 -12.30 9.74
C ALA A 728 -37.97 -13.78 9.79
N LEU A 729 -36.66 -14.01 9.66
CA LEU A 729 -36.07 -15.35 9.69
C LEU A 729 -36.02 -15.92 11.12
N ASP A 730 -36.35 -17.21 11.25
CA ASP A 730 -36.19 -17.94 12.51
C ASP A 730 -34.81 -18.59 12.60
N TRP A 731 -33.84 -17.79 13.06
CA TRP A 731 -32.46 -18.22 13.31
C TRP A 731 -32.30 -19.29 14.41
N ARG A 732 -33.37 -19.66 15.14
CA ARG A 732 -33.33 -20.77 16.12
C ARG A 732 -33.48 -22.14 15.48
N SER A 733 -34.08 -22.21 14.28
CA SER A 733 -34.38 -23.46 13.60
C SER A 733 -33.85 -23.53 12.17
N THR A 734 -33.11 -22.51 11.74
CA THR A 734 -32.65 -22.37 10.35
C THR A 734 -31.17 -21.99 10.29
N GLN A 735 -30.46 -22.62 9.35
CA GLN A 735 -29.12 -22.20 8.95
C GLN A 735 -29.00 -22.21 7.42
N TYR A 736 -28.12 -21.37 6.88
CA TYR A 736 -27.76 -21.36 5.46
C TYR A 736 -26.25 -21.56 5.34
N TRP A 737 -25.83 -22.61 4.63
CA TRP A 737 -24.41 -22.92 4.45
C TRP A 737 -24.01 -22.66 2.99
N ILE A 738 -22.87 -22.02 2.78
CA ILE A 738 -22.32 -21.70 1.46
C ILE A 738 -20.90 -22.26 1.40
N GLY A 739 -20.72 -23.36 0.68
CA GLY A 739 -19.41 -23.87 0.31
C GLY A 739 -18.84 -23.07 -0.85
N ILE A 740 -17.55 -22.73 -0.79
CA ILE A 740 -16.87 -21.88 -1.78
C ILE A 740 -15.63 -22.61 -2.30
N ASP A 741 -15.59 -22.81 -3.61
CA ASP A 741 -14.39 -23.13 -4.38
C ASP A 741 -13.77 -21.81 -4.85
N THR A 742 -12.48 -21.64 -4.60
CA THR A 742 -11.73 -20.43 -4.91
C THR A 742 -10.73 -20.61 -6.05
N TYR A 743 -10.52 -21.84 -6.53
CA TYR A 743 -9.45 -22.13 -7.47
C TYR A 743 -9.80 -23.28 -8.42
N ASP A 744 -9.57 -24.53 -8.01
CA ASP A 744 -9.70 -25.72 -8.86
C ASP A 744 -10.74 -26.64 -8.23
N PRO A 745 -11.91 -26.81 -8.85
CA PRO A 745 -13.01 -27.53 -8.25
C PRO A 745 -12.77 -29.03 -8.10
N ALA A 746 -11.66 -29.56 -8.62
CA ALA A 746 -11.20 -30.93 -8.37
C ALA A 746 -10.33 -31.07 -7.12
N LEU A 747 -9.94 -29.96 -6.48
CA LEU A 747 -9.19 -29.89 -5.24
C LEU A 747 -10.05 -29.26 -4.15
N GLY A 748 -9.71 -29.51 -2.89
CA GLY A 748 -10.45 -29.05 -1.72
C GLY A 748 -11.33 -30.16 -1.17
N ASP A 749 -12.18 -29.82 -0.22
CA ASP A 749 -13.06 -30.81 0.40
C ASP A 749 -14.35 -30.98 -0.39
N HIS A 750 -14.57 -32.21 -0.87
CA HIS A 750 -15.76 -32.62 -1.60
C HIS A 750 -16.90 -33.08 -0.67
N ARG A 751 -16.88 -32.70 0.61
CA ARG A 751 -17.88 -33.10 1.61
C ARG A 751 -18.19 -31.98 2.60
N PHE A 752 -19.46 -31.73 2.84
CA PHE A 752 -19.88 -30.86 3.95
C PHE A 752 -19.62 -31.53 5.30
N PRO A 753 -19.26 -30.75 6.34
CA PRO A 753 -18.97 -31.29 7.66
C PRO A 753 -20.20 -31.97 8.28
N LYS A 754 -19.95 -32.90 9.21
CA LYS A 754 -21.00 -33.49 10.05
C LYS A 754 -21.67 -32.41 10.93
N PRO A 755 -22.98 -32.52 11.23
CA PRO A 755 -23.86 -33.66 10.93
C PRO A 755 -24.52 -33.63 9.54
N VAL A 756 -24.24 -32.63 8.69
CA VAL A 756 -24.88 -32.50 7.37
C VAL A 756 -24.43 -33.61 6.42
N ASP A 757 -23.12 -33.87 6.36
CA ASP A 757 -22.52 -35.07 5.76
C ASP A 757 -22.87 -35.33 4.28
N ILE A 758 -23.03 -34.27 3.47
CA ILE A 758 -23.34 -34.36 2.04
C ILE A 758 -22.07 -34.32 1.20
N SER A 759 -21.93 -35.25 0.25
CA SER A 759 -20.90 -35.18 -0.80
C SER A 759 -21.28 -34.21 -1.92
N THR A 760 -20.28 -33.53 -2.50
CA THR A 760 -20.42 -32.59 -3.60
C THR A 760 -19.32 -32.80 -4.64
N PRO A 761 -19.58 -32.61 -5.95
CA PRO A 761 -18.52 -32.64 -6.96
C PRO A 761 -17.62 -31.38 -6.93
N LEU A 762 -18.00 -30.36 -6.15
CA LEU A 762 -17.24 -29.13 -5.98
C LEU A 762 -16.29 -29.30 -4.79
N GLY A 763 -14.98 -29.24 -5.01
CA GLY A 763 -14.02 -29.22 -3.93
C GLY A 763 -13.98 -27.82 -3.31
N MET A 764 -14.28 -27.73 -2.02
CA MET A 764 -14.50 -26.46 -1.31
C MET A 764 -13.31 -26.16 -0.43
N GLU A 765 -12.73 -24.96 -0.55
CA GLU A 765 -11.73 -24.48 0.40
C GLU A 765 -12.35 -23.76 1.60
N PHE A 766 -13.54 -23.17 1.45
CA PHE A 766 -14.20 -22.42 2.51
C PHE A 766 -15.66 -22.82 2.68
N LEU A 767 -16.14 -22.67 3.91
CA LEU A 767 -17.54 -22.90 4.28
C LEU A 767 -18.05 -21.73 5.12
N VAL A 768 -18.97 -20.95 4.57
CA VAL A 768 -19.72 -19.94 5.32
C VAL A 768 -20.96 -20.60 5.93
N GLN A 769 -21.11 -20.48 7.24
CA GLN A 769 -22.28 -20.94 8.00
C GLN A 769 -23.03 -19.71 8.51
N LEU A 770 -24.17 -19.38 7.91
CA LEU A 770 -25.08 -18.35 8.40
C LEU A 770 -26.06 -19.00 9.39
N ALA A 771 -25.91 -18.67 10.67
CA ALA A 771 -26.61 -19.31 11.78
C ALA A 771 -26.98 -18.28 12.86
N GLY A 772 -27.46 -17.11 12.43
CA GLY A 772 -27.78 -15.99 13.33
C GLY A 772 -26.53 -15.54 14.11
N PRO A 773 -26.60 -15.37 15.44
CA PRO A 773 -25.46 -14.95 16.25
C PRO A 773 -24.23 -15.86 16.19
N LYS A 774 -24.36 -17.09 15.67
CA LYS A 774 -23.26 -18.06 15.53
C LYS A 774 -22.67 -18.11 14.12
N SER A 775 -23.03 -17.15 13.26
CA SER A 775 -22.54 -17.11 11.89
C SER A 775 -21.01 -17.05 11.85
N ARG A 776 -20.40 -17.84 10.96
CA ARG A 776 -18.94 -17.96 10.84
C ARG A 776 -18.50 -18.43 9.46
N ILE A 777 -17.22 -18.21 9.14
CA ILE A 777 -16.53 -18.84 8.01
C ILE A 777 -15.51 -19.85 8.51
N LEU A 778 -15.39 -20.97 7.83
CA LEU A 778 -14.42 -22.03 8.11
C LEU A 778 -13.55 -22.26 6.88
N VAL A 779 -12.35 -22.80 7.09
CA VAL A 779 -11.41 -23.17 6.04
C VAL A 779 -11.14 -24.67 6.07
N ASP A 780 -10.98 -25.27 4.88
CA ASP A 780 -10.49 -26.64 4.75
C ASP A 780 -9.09 -26.76 5.36
N ARG A 781 -8.88 -27.75 6.24
CA ARG A 781 -7.66 -27.83 7.07
C ARG A 781 -6.34 -27.81 6.29
N PRO A 782 -6.19 -28.42 5.10
CA PRO A 782 -4.99 -28.30 4.28
C PRO A 782 -4.76 -26.90 3.68
N TYR A 783 -5.82 -26.09 3.53
CA TYR A 783 -5.77 -24.73 2.98
C TYR A 783 -5.68 -23.62 4.04
N ASP A 784 -5.68 -23.97 5.34
CA ASP A 784 -5.47 -23.02 6.43
C ASP A 784 -4.05 -22.42 6.41
N LEU A 785 -3.98 -21.08 6.45
CA LEU A 785 -2.73 -20.32 6.47
C LEU A 785 -2.16 -20.07 7.87
N PHE A 786 -3.02 -20.04 8.90
CA PHE A 786 -2.71 -19.32 10.14
C PHE A 786 -2.69 -20.20 11.40
N THR A 787 -3.54 -21.22 11.47
CA THR A 787 -3.74 -22.02 12.68
C THR A 787 -2.49 -22.84 13.00
N ASN A 788 -1.71 -23.22 11.98
CA ASN A 788 -0.46 -23.95 12.15
C ASN A 788 0.70 -23.28 11.39
N ARG A 789 1.28 -22.23 12.01
CA ARG A 789 2.33 -21.34 11.45
C ARG A 789 3.50 -22.04 10.72
N ASN A 790 3.78 -23.30 11.04
CA ASN A 790 4.91 -24.07 10.51
C ASN A 790 4.49 -25.18 9.53
N ARG A 791 3.20 -25.26 9.17
CA ARG A 791 2.66 -26.30 8.26
C ARG A 791 2.61 -25.78 6.83
N ARG A 792 3.79 -25.57 6.24
CA ARG A 792 3.93 -25.50 4.79
C ARG A 792 4.01 -26.92 4.22
N PRO A 793 3.50 -27.19 3.02
CA PRO A 793 3.02 -26.23 2.01
C PRO A 793 1.51 -25.90 2.10
N TYR A 794 1.12 -24.65 1.80
CA TYR A 794 -0.27 -24.17 1.83
C TYR A 794 -0.97 -24.33 0.46
N HIS A 795 -1.78 -25.37 0.29
CA HIS A 795 -2.49 -25.62 -0.96
C HIS A 795 -3.75 -26.45 -0.76
N SER A 796 -4.70 -26.25 -1.68
CA SER A 796 -5.89 -27.08 -1.78
C SER A 796 -5.52 -28.50 -2.20
N VAL A 797 -6.15 -29.51 -1.62
CA VAL A 797 -5.90 -30.94 -1.88
C VAL A 797 -7.23 -31.67 -2.07
N ASP A 798 -7.31 -32.65 -2.99
CA ASP A 798 -8.52 -33.50 -3.12
C ASP A 798 -8.72 -34.30 -1.82
N ASN A 799 -9.73 -33.93 -1.05
CA ASN A 799 -10.12 -34.63 0.16
C ASN A 799 -11.67 -34.70 0.30
N ARG A 800 -12.14 -35.54 1.24
CA ARG A 800 -13.57 -35.89 1.45
C ARG A 800 -13.88 -36.13 2.93
N ASP A 801 -13.11 -35.53 3.83
CA ASP A 801 -13.21 -35.82 5.27
C ASP A 801 -14.21 -34.91 6.00
N GLY A 802 -14.57 -33.77 5.40
CA GLY A 802 -15.44 -32.76 5.99
C GLY A 802 -14.75 -31.94 7.08
N ASP A 803 -13.42 -31.87 7.11
CA ASP A 803 -12.62 -31.29 8.21
C ASP A 803 -12.36 -29.78 8.04
N PHE A 804 -13.45 -29.02 8.10
CA PHE A 804 -13.41 -27.56 8.14
C PHE A 804 -13.12 -27.05 9.56
N ILE A 805 -12.12 -26.16 9.68
CA ILE A 805 -11.66 -25.61 10.95
C ILE A 805 -11.86 -24.09 11.03
N ASP A 806 -11.84 -23.56 12.26
CA ASP A 806 -11.79 -22.12 12.48
C ASP A 806 -10.43 -21.56 12.00
N ILE A 807 -10.45 -20.35 11.47
CA ILE A 807 -9.27 -19.61 11.00
C ILE A 807 -8.66 -18.91 12.20
N TYR A 808 -7.75 -19.58 12.91
CA TYR A 808 -7.11 -19.02 14.10
C TYR A 808 -5.77 -18.36 13.75
N VAL A 809 -5.53 -17.15 14.23
CA VAL A 809 -4.25 -16.45 14.02
C VAL A 809 -3.57 -16.13 15.35
N TYR A 810 -2.25 -16.37 15.41
CA TYR A 810 -1.40 -15.94 16.51
C TYR A 810 -0.86 -14.54 16.24
N CYS A 811 -1.26 -13.58 17.07
CA CYS A 811 -0.93 -12.16 16.95
C CYS A 811 0.28 -11.79 17.81
N ASN A 812 0.35 -12.32 19.04
CA ASN A 812 1.48 -12.12 19.95
C ASN A 812 2.25 -13.44 20.07
N ARG A 813 3.57 -13.38 19.96
CA ARG A 813 4.42 -14.57 20.10
C ARG A 813 4.53 -15.00 21.55
N ASP A 814 4.88 -16.25 21.79
CA ASP A 814 5.34 -16.66 23.11
C ASP A 814 6.76 -16.11 23.36
N ARG A 815 7.06 -15.77 24.62
CA ARG A 815 8.38 -15.26 24.98
C ARG A 815 8.72 -15.48 26.45
N TYR A 816 10.00 -15.30 26.78
CA TYR A 816 10.45 -15.18 28.16
C TYR A 816 10.84 -13.73 28.48
N GLY A 817 10.53 -13.28 29.70
CA GLY A 817 11.15 -12.09 30.29
C GLY A 817 12.57 -12.38 30.78
N ARG A 818 13.34 -11.33 31.07
CA ARG A 818 14.71 -11.43 31.62
C ARG A 818 14.74 -12.06 33.01
N ASP A 819 13.63 -11.96 33.73
CA ASP A 819 13.38 -12.63 35.02
C ASP A 819 13.04 -14.12 34.89
N GLY A 820 12.93 -14.64 33.66
CA GLY A 820 12.57 -16.03 33.38
C GLY A 820 11.06 -16.31 33.41
N THR A 821 10.21 -15.28 33.51
CA THR A 821 8.75 -15.40 33.41
C THR A 821 8.37 -15.79 31.97
N TYR A 822 7.53 -16.82 31.82
CA TYR A 822 7.03 -17.27 30.51
C TYR A 822 5.70 -16.58 30.18
N TYR A 823 5.62 -15.99 28.99
CA TYR A 823 4.42 -15.39 28.43
C TYR A 823 3.94 -16.26 27.26
N PRO A 824 2.75 -16.88 27.36
CA PRO A 824 2.22 -17.74 26.32
C PRO A 824 1.81 -16.94 25.07
N PRO A 825 1.75 -17.58 23.89
CA PRO A 825 1.33 -16.89 22.67
C PRO A 825 -0.15 -16.53 22.76
N GLN A 826 -0.53 -15.42 22.14
CA GLN A 826 -1.93 -14.97 22.11
C GLN A 826 -2.43 -14.88 20.67
N GLY A 827 -3.72 -15.14 20.50
CA GLY A 827 -4.36 -15.16 19.20
C GLY A 827 -5.87 -15.08 19.29
N TYR A 828 -6.51 -15.06 18.14
CA TYR A 828 -7.97 -15.02 18.05
C TYR A 828 -8.46 -15.75 16.79
N SER A 829 -9.73 -16.14 16.80
CA SER A 829 -10.39 -16.69 15.62
C SER A 829 -10.92 -15.56 14.72
N ARG A 830 -10.58 -15.61 13.44
CA ARG A 830 -11.11 -14.75 12.37
C ARG A 830 -12.44 -15.27 11.78
N SER A 831 -12.84 -16.47 12.19
CA SER A 831 -14.04 -17.15 11.69
C SER A 831 -15.36 -16.48 12.00
N PRO A 832 -15.61 -15.88 13.19
CA PRO A 832 -16.91 -15.27 13.48
C PRO A 832 -17.29 -14.18 12.47
N LEU A 833 -18.49 -14.27 11.91
CA LEU A 833 -19.05 -13.28 10.98
C LEU A 833 -20.04 -12.37 11.73
N LYS A 834 -19.73 -11.08 11.76
CA LYS A 834 -20.45 -10.08 12.53
C LYS A 834 -21.72 -9.65 11.78
N ARG A 835 -22.88 -9.84 12.42
CA ARG A 835 -24.12 -9.26 11.93
C ARG A 835 -24.10 -7.75 12.15
N GLY A 836 -24.44 -6.96 11.14
CA GLY A 836 -24.53 -5.50 11.29
C GLY A 836 -24.87 -4.81 9.98
N SER A 837 -25.00 -3.48 10.04
CA SER A 837 -25.32 -2.64 8.89
C SER A 837 -24.21 -1.63 8.62
N LEU A 838 -23.99 -1.28 7.36
CA LEU A 838 -23.13 -0.17 6.96
C LEU A 838 -23.88 1.15 6.81
N ASP A 839 -25.20 1.16 7.01
CA ASP A 839 -25.99 2.38 7.05
C ASP A 839 -25.77 3.10 8.40
N PRO A 840 -25.16 4.30 8.43
CA PRO A 840 -24.92 5.04 9.67
C PRO A 840 -26.21 5.42 10.42
N ALA A 841 -27.37 5.39 9.76
CA ALA A 841 -28.66 5.62 10.39
C ALA A 841 -29.23 4.35 11.07
N SER A 842 -28.64 3.19 10.84
CA SER A 842 -29.08 1.93 11.42
C SER A 842 -28.68 1.81 12.89
N LYS A 843 -29.57 1.24 13.71
CA LYS A 843 -29.25 0.83 15.09
C LYS A 843 -28.21 -0.28 15.16
N ASP A 844 -28.06 -1.03 14.06
CA ASP A 844 -27.09 -2.13 13.91
C ASP A 844 -25.82 -1.65 13.19
N TYR A 845 -25.58 -0.32 13.11
CA TYR A 845 -24.43 0.25 12.41
C TYR A 845 -23.10 -0.26 12.97
N ASP A 846 -22.32 -0.90 12.11
CA ASP A 846 -20.99 -1.37 12.44
C ASP A 846 -20.16 -1.53 11.16
N THR A 847 -19.07 -0.76 11.03
CA THR A 847 -18.22 -0.81 9.83
C THR A 847 -17.51 -2.15 9.65
N LEU A 848 -17.48 -3.02 10.67
CA LEU A 848 -16.95 -4.38 10.60
C LEU A 848 -18.02 -5.44 10.29
N ALA A 849 -19.25 -5.05 9.91
CA ALA A 849 -20.31 -5.97 9.56
C ALA A 849 -19.95 -6.87 8.36
N ASP A 850 -20.18 -8.18 8.50
CA ASP A 850 -19.94 -9.16 7.45
C ASP A 850 -21.25 -9.67 6.83
N TRP A 851 -22.39 -9.55 7.52
CA TRP A 851 -23.68 -9.97 6.97
C TRP A 851 -24.87 -9.27 7.62
N ILE A 852 -26.00 -9.25 6.91
CA ILE A 852 -27.28 -8.78 7.42
C ILE A 852 -28.44 -9.52 6.73
N ASP A 853 -29.48 -9.84 7.48
CA ASP A 853 -30.74 -10.33 6.96
C ASP A 853 -31.72 -9.19 6.69
N SER A 854 -32.44 -9.26 5.56
CA SER A 854 -33.42 -8.23 5.22
C SER A 854 -34.54 -8.18 6.26
N PRO A 855 -35.09 -6.99 6.59
CA PRO A 855 -36.26 -6.90 7.48
C PRO A 855 -37.47 -7.68 6.97
N ALA A 856 -37.60 -7.80 5.64
CA ALA A 856 -38.63 -8.59 4.98
C ALA A 856 -38.36 -10.10 5.02
N GLY A 857 -37.16 -10.55 5.42
CA GLY A 857 -36.78 -11.96 5.51
C GLY A 857 -36.76 -12.71 4.17
N ASP A 858 -36.61 -11.97 3.08
CA ASP A 858 -36.61 -12.43 1.69
C ASP A 858 -35.20 -12.48 1.07
N PHE A 859 -34.17 -11.96 1.74
CA PHE A 859 -32.77 -12.20 1.38
C PHE A 859 -31.81 -12.01 2.57
N ILE A 860 -30.58 -12.49 2.38
CA ILE A 860 -29.44 -12.24 3.27
C ILE A 860 -28.30 -11.69 2.43
N GLU A 861 -27.65 -10.64 2.90
CA GLU A 861 -26.43 -10.10 2.31
C GLU A 861 -25.21 -10.52 3.12
N VAL A 862 -24.12 -10.82 2.41
CA VAL A 862 -22.83 -11.20 3.00
C VAL A 862 -21.73 -10.40 2.30
N ARG A 863 -20.77 -9.92 3.07
CA ARG A 863 -19.57 -9.18 2.66
C ARG A 863 -18.35 -9.87 3.26
N LEU A 864 -17.48 -10.42 2.42
CA LEU A 864 -16.29 -11.16 2.83
C LEU A 864 -15.02 -10.45 2.33
N PRO A 865 -14.08 -10.06 3.21
CA PRO A 865 -12.79 -9.53 2.79
C PRO A 865 -12.04 -10.54 1.91
N TRP A 866 -11.37 -10.07 0.86
CA TRP A 866 -10.56 -10.93 0.00
C TRP A 866 -9.51 -11.74 0.78
N GLY A 867 -8.83 -11.10 1.74
CA GLY A 867 -7.81 -11.77 2.57
C GLY A 867 -8.36 -12.89 3.46
N LEU A 868 -9.67 -12.92 3.74
CA LEU A 868 -10.32 -14.00 4.51
C LEU A 868 -10.49 -15.28 3.66
N LEU A 869 -10.44 -15.14 2.33
CA LEU A 869 -10.60 -16.21 1.34
C LEU A 869 -9.26 -16.63 0.72
N ASN A 870 -8.14 -16.33 1.37
CA ASN A 870 -6.77 -16.56 0.88
C ASN A 870 -6.51 -15.97 -0.53
N VAL A 871 -7.23 -14.91 -0.90
CA VAL A 871 -6.92 -14.10 -2.09
C VAL A 871 -5.74 -13.21 -1.75
N THR A 872 -4.68 -13.32 -2.54
CA THR A 872 -3.40 -12.62 -2.32
C THR A 872 -3.31 -11.32 -3.13
N ASP A 873 -4.05 -11.24 -4.23
CA ASP A 873 -4.25 -10.04 -5.03
C ASP A 873 -5.52 -10.18 -5.90
N PRO A 874 -6.65 -9.53 -5.51
CA PRO A 874 -7.87 -9.58 -6.30
C PRO A 874 -7.74 -8.83 -7.64
N SER A 875 -6.82 -7.86 -7.75
CA SER A 875 -6.62 -7.08 -8.98
C SER A 875 -6.05 -7.90 -10.13
N SER A 876 -5.34 -8.99 -9.84
CA SER A 876 -4.85 -9.95 -10.85
C SER A 876 -5.36 -11.39 -10.66
N LEU A 877 -6.39 -11.56 -9.82
CA LEU A 877 -7.08 -12.82 -9.54
C LEU A 877 -6.15 -13.88 -8.93
N GLN A 878 -5.26 -13.48 -8.01
CA GLN A 878 -4.31 -14.40 -7.38
C GLN A 878 -4.86 -14.94 -6.06
N VAL A 879 -4.71 -16.25 -5.88
CA VAL A 879 -5.01 -16.98 -4.65
C VAL A 879 -3.79 -17.78 -4.21
N VAL A 880 -3.75 -18.17 -2.94
CA VAL A 880 -2.68 -19.02 -2.41
C VAL A 880 -2.62 -20.36 -3.15
N HIS A 881 -1.42 -20.75 -3.60
CA HIS A 881 -1.14 -22.06 -4.17
C HIS A 881 0.33 -22.41 -3.98
N GLU A 882 0.70 -22.82 -2.77
CA GLU A 882 2.03 -23.29 -2.44
C GLU A 882 2.03 -24.81 -2.31
N THR A 883 2.65 -25.50 -3.27
CA THR A 883 2.81 -26.95 -3.28
C THR A 883 4.16 -27.42 -2.77
N GLN A 884 5.11 -26.49 -2.57
CA GLN A 884 6.45 -26.77 -2.05
C GLN A 884 6.74 -25.85 -0.86
N PRO A 885 7.25 -26.38 0.26
CA PRO A 885 7.56 -25.54 1.40
C PRO A 885 8.74 -24.63 1.06
N ARG A 886 8.50 -23.31 1.09
CA ARG A 886 9.52 -22.27 0.85
C ARG A 886 9.46 -21.23 1.96
N ALA A 887 10.58 -20.60 2.27
CA ALA A 887 10.58 -19.46 3.18
C ALA A 887 10.20 -18.18 2.42
N GLY A 888 9.50 -17.25 3.08
CA GLY A 888 9.15 -15.94 2.51
C GLY A 888 7.76 -15.89 1.90
N ILE A 889 7.64 -15.14 0.79
CA ILE A 889 6.38 -14.86 0.08
C ILE A 889 5.74 -16.17 -0.38
N VAL A 890 4.45 -16.34 -0.11
CA VAL A 890 3.67 -17.50 -0.51
C VAL A 890 3.60 -17.61 -2.03
N ALA A 891 3.69 -18.84 -2.55
CA ALA A 891 3.41 -19.07 -3.96
C ALA A 891 1.91 -18.89 -4.24
N THR A 892 1.61 -18.29 -5.39
CA THR A 892 0.25 -17.96 -5.80
C THR A 892 -0.09 -18.58 -7.14
N ARG A 893 -1.38 -18.63 -7.45
CA ARG A 893 -1.88 -18.99 -8.77
C ARG A 893 -3.10 -18.16 -9.12
N LYS A 894 -3.27 -17.92 -10.42
CA LYS A 894 -4.46 -17.25 -10.93
C LYS A 894 -5.67 -18.18 -10.83
N THR A 895 -6.72 -17.74 -10.13
CA THR A 895 -8.02 -18.41 -10.11
C THR A 895 -8.78 -18.19 -11.43
N ASP A 896 -9.61 -19.16 -11.82
CA ASP A 896 -10.53 -19.01 -12.93
C ASP A 896 -11.89 -18.40 -12.49
N GLY A 897 -12.10 -18.19 -11.19
CA GLY A 897 -13.32 -17.64 -10.62
C GLY A 897 -13.81 -18.50 -9.46
N PHE A 898 -14.84 -18.02 -8.75
CA PHE A 898 -15.35 -18.69 -7.56
C PHE A 898 -16.66 -19.40 -7.84
N ARG A 899 -16.83 -20.60 -7.28
CA ARG A 899 -18.07 -21.40 -7.41
C ARG A 899 -18.67 -21.64 -6.04
N PHE A 900 -19.98 -21.85 -6.00
CA PHE A 900 -20.74 -21.87 -4.75
C PHE A 900 -21.68 -23.07 -4.66
N HIS A 901 -21.69 -23.75 -3.51
CA HIS A 901 -22.71 -24.75 -3.20
C HIS A 901 -23.48 -24.31 -1.95
N VAL A 902 -24.77 -23.98 -2.13
CA VAL A 902 -25.60 -23.44 -1.06
C VAL A 902 -26.57 -24.49 -0.55
N LEU A 903 -26.69 -24.61 0.78
CA LEU A 903 -27.66 -25.46 1.46
C LEU A 903 -28.54 -24.61 2.39
N ALA A 904 -29.86 -24.81 2.32
CA ALA A 904 -30.77 -24.41 3.37
C ALA A 904 -30.97 -25.59 4.32
N LEU A 905 -30.75 -25.36 5.61
CA LEU A 905 -30.75 -26.39 6.64
C LEU A 905 -31.79 -26.07 7.71
N ARG A 906 -32.52 -27.10 8.13
CA ARG A 906 -33.42 -27.04 9.28
C ARG A 906 -32.73 -27.66 10.49
N GLU A 907 -32.70 -26.93 11.59
CA GLU A 907 -32.19 -27.39 12.87
C GLU A 907 -33.33 -27.88 13.76
N LYS A 908 -33.26 -29.14 14.19
CA LYS A 908 -34.22 -29.73 15.14
C LYS A 908 -33.52 -30.73 16.05
N GLY A 909 -33.53 -30.47 17.37
CA GLY A 909 -32.94 -31.37 18.36
C GLY A 909 -31.43 -31.59 18.20
N GLY A 910 -30.70 -30.58 17.71
CA GLY A 910 -29.26 -30.67 17.43
C GLY A 910 -28.90 -31.31 16.10
N PHE A 911 -29.89 -31.78 15.32
CA PHE A 911 -29.68 -32.31 13.97
C PHE A 911 -29.91 -31.22 12.92
N LEU A 912 -29.01 -31.14 11.94
CA LEU A 912 -29.15 -30.29 10.76
C LEU A 912 -29.58 -31.14 9.57
N THR A 913 -30.77 -30.86 9.04
CA THR A 913 -31.32 -31.57 7.88
C THR A 913 -31.42 -30.62 6.69
N PRO A 914 -30.82 -30.94 5.53
CA PRO A 914 -30.98 -30.18 4.29
C PRO A 914 -32.43 -30.18 3.80
N VAL A 915 -32.97 -28.99 3.53
CA VAL A 915 -34.33 -28.80 3.01
C VAL A 915 -34.37 -28.20 1.61
N ASP A 916 -33.33 -27.47 1.21
CA ASP A 916 -33.18 -26.93 -0.15
C ASP A 916 -31.69 -26.75 -0.48
N ARG A 917 -31.36 -26.58 -1.77
CA ARG A 917 -29.97 -26.41 -2.25
C ARG A 917 -29.88 -25.65 -3.56
N LEU A 918 -28.72 -25.03 -3.79
CA LEU A 918 -28.28 -24.51 -5.08
C LEU A 918 -26.89 -25.09 -5.41
N PRO A 919 -26.73 -25.79 -6.55
CA PRO A 919 -27.72 -26.10 -7.58
C PRO A 919 -28.74 -27.15 -7.13
N ARG A 920 -29.95 -27.14 -7.71
CA ARG A 920 -31.09 -27.97 -7.26
C ARG A 920 -31.00 -29.46 -7.56
N ALA A 921 -30.11 -29.88 -8.45
CA ALA A 921 -29.98 -31.28 -8.80
C ALA A 921 -29.72 -32.11 -7.53
N ALA A 922 -30.43 -33.23 -7.37
CA ALA A 922 -30.28 -34.10 -6.21
C ALA A 922 -28.85 -34.67 -6.09
N ARG A 923 -28.20 -34.83 -7.25
CA ARG A 923 -26.78 -35.18 -7.43
C ARG A 923 -26.22 -34.26 -8.51
N PRO A 924 -25.80 -33.04 -8.17
CA PRO A 924 -25.29 -32.11 -9.16
C PRO A 924 -23.98 -32.63 -9.74
N ALA A 925 -23.74 -32.32 -11.00
CA ALA A 925 -22.44 -32.50 -11.66
C ALA A 925 -21.64 -31.20 -11.57
N LEU A 926 -20.33 -31.24 -11.82
CA LEU A 926 -19.49 -30.05 -11.77
C LEU A 926 -19.96 -28.93 -12.73
N GLY A 927 -20.55 -29.30 -13.87
CA GLY A 927 -21.13 -28.33 -14.82
C GLY A 927 -22.32 -27.53 -14.28
N ASP A 928 -22.93 -27.94 -13.16
CA ASP A 928 -24.03 -27.23 -12.49
C ASP A 928 -23.53 -26.09 -11.57
N PHE A 929 -22.21 -25.87 -11.51
CA PHE A 929 -21.56 -24.86 -10.66
C PHE A 929 -20.92 -23.76 -11.53
N PRO A 930 -21.70 -22.77 -12.01
CA PRO A 930 -21.14 -21.65 -12.74
C PRO A 930 -20.20 -20.83 -11.85
N ALA A 931 -19.07 -20.41 -12.43
CA ALA A 931 -18.09 -19.60 -11.73
C ALA A 931 -18.44 -18.10 -11.81
N TYR A 932 -18.40 -17.41 -10.68
CA TYR A 932 -18.29 -15.97 -10.61
C TYR A 932 -16.90 -15.53 -11.09
N ARG A 933 -16.86 -14.67 -12.10
CA ARG A 933 -15.63 -14.10 -12.65
C ARG A 933 -15.70 -12.58 -12.54
N TRP A 934 -14.57 -11.95 -12.20
CA TRP A 934 -14.44 -10.51 -12.20
C TRP A 934 -13.26 -10.08 -13.08
N SER A 935 -13.32 -8.83 -13.52
CA SER A 935 -12.22 -8.20 -14.23
C SER A 935 -11.16 -7.76 -13.22
N GLY A 936 -9.90 -8.08 -13.50
CA GLY A 936 -8.77 -7.46 -12.81
C GLY A 936 -8.65 -5.98 -13.13
N TRP A 937 -7.76 -5.28 -12.44
CA TRP A 937 -7.52 -3.85 -12.61
C TRP A 937 -6.06 -3.48 -12.38
N GLU A 938 -5.61 -2.40 -13.02
CA GLU A 938 -4.27 -1.82 -12.83
C GLU A 938 -4.33 -0.49 -12.04
N GLU A 939 -5.54 0.06 -11.84
CA GLU A 939 -5.81 1.25 -11.04
C GLU A 939 -7.07 0.97 -10.21
N PRO A 940 -7.03 1.12 -8.88
CA PRO A 940 -8.20 0.89 -8.03
C PRO A 940 -9.21 2.02 -8.14
N ARG A 941 -10.49 1.70 -7.95
CA ARG A 941 -11.50 2.73 -7.68
C ARG A 941 -11.69 2.87 -6.19
N TYR A 942 -11.80 4.12 -5.75
CA TYR A 942 -12.04 4.46 -4.37
C TYR A 942 -12.74 5.82 -4.27
N HIS A 943 -13.21 6.14 -3.07
CA HIS A 943 -13.73 7.45 -2.72
C HIS A 943 -13.29 7.83 -1.29
N LEU A 944 -13.12 9.13 -1.04
CA LEU A 944 -12.62 9.65 0.24
C LEU A 944 -13.76 10.12 1.13
N ARG A 945 -13.81 9.66 2.38
CA ARG A 945 -14.82 10.09 3.36
C ARG A 945 -14.24 10.13 4.77
N LEU A 946 -14.62 11.15 5.55
CA LEU A 946 -14.26 11.19 6.98
C LEU A 946 -14.93 10.03 7.71
N LYS A 947 -14.16 9.32 8.53
CA LYS A 947 -14.65 8.26 9.42
C LYS A 947 -15.40 8.87 10.60
N ASP A 948 -16.21 8.06 11.26
CA ASP A 948 -16.86 8.43 12.53
C ASP A 948 -15.83 8.85 13.60
N SER A 949 -14.61 8.29 13.51
CA SER A 949 -13.45 8.64 14.34
C SER A 949 -13.18 10.14 14.37
N TYR A 950 -13.35 10.84 13.24
CA TYR A 950 -13.07 12.27 13.12
C TYR A 950 -13.90 13.10 14.11
N GLY A 951 -15.19 12.79 14.27
CA GLY A 951 -16.07 13.53 15.18
C GLY A 951 -15.68 13.38 16.65
N LEU A 952 -15.28 12.17 17.04
CA LEU A 952 -14.88 11.84 18.42
C LEU A 952 -13.51 12.44 18.76
N VAL A 953 -12.55 12.37 17.85
CA VAL A 953 -11.25 13.01 18.01
C VAL A 953 -11.41 14.53 18.04
N LYS A 954 -12.28 15.10 17.18
CA LYS A 954 -12.60 16.53 17.20
C LYS A 954 -13.08 16.99 18.57
N GLU A 955 -14.03 16.27 19.17
CA GLU A 955 -14.54 16.60 20.51
C GLU A 955 -13.41 16.61 21.55
N ALA A 956 -12.55 15.58 21.54
CA ALA A 956 -11.41 15.49 22.44
C ALA A 956 -10.39 16.62 22.25
N LEU A 957 -10.00 16.92 21.01
CA LEU A 957 -9.04 17.99 20.71
C LEU A 957 -9.57 19.38 21.06
N GLN A 958 -10.88 19.60 20.96
CA GLN A 958 -11.51 20.85 21.35
C GLN A 958 -11.65 20.99 22.87
N ALA A 959 -11.79 19.87 23.59
CA ALA A 959 -11.80 19.86 25.05
C ALA A 959 -10.40 20.11 25.66
N ILE A 960 -9.33 19.67 25.00
CA ILE A 960 -7.95 19.90 25.46
C ILE A 960 -7.51 21.35 25.18
N PRO A 961 -7.18 22.15 26.21
CA PRO A 961 -6.73 23.53 26.03
C PRO A 961 -5.45 23.60 25.18
N THR A 962 -5.43 24.48 24.18
CA THR A 962 -4.24 24.68 23.34
C THR A 962 -3.08 25.33 24.12
N TYR A 963 -3.41 26.26 25.02
CA TYR A 963 -2.43 27.00 25.82
C TYR A 963 -2.74 26.78 27.29
N GLU A 964 -1.69 26.62 28.10
CA GLU A 964 -1.86 26.61 29.55
C GLU A 964 -2.42 27.96 30.04
N PRO A 965 -3.26 27.96 31.10
CA PRO A 965 -3.68 29.19 31.75
C PRO A 965 -2.45 30.00 32.16
N ALA A 966 -2.49 31.33 31.98
CA ALA A 966 -1.43 32.17 32.50
C ALA A 966 -1.37 31.98 34.03
N LYS A 967 -0.24 31.47 34.53
CA LYS A 967 0.04 31.38 35.97
C LYS A 967 0.24 32.76 36.57
#